data_AF-A0AAV6NF99-F1
#
_entry.id   AF-A0AAV6NF99-F1
#
_cell.length_a   1.000
_cell.length_b   1.000
_cell.length_c   1.000
_cell.angle_alpha   90.00
_cell.angle_beta   90.00
_cell.angle_gamma   90.00
#
_symmetry.space_group_name_H-M   'P 1'
#
loop_
_entity.id
_entity.type
_entity.pdbx_description
1 polymer ?
#
loop_
_entity_poly.entity_id
_entity_poly.type
_entity_poly.pdbx_seq_one_letter_code
_entity_poly.pdbx_strand_id
1 'polypeptide(L)'
;MASPSPFSLTLCVFFSVISFLSRSSLALGSFSFDIHHRYSDVVRGILPVDGLPEEGTVDYYTAMVRRDILLHGRRLSEDQPPLTFLLGNETVRVNPLGFLHYAKVTVGTPKVSYLVALDTGSDLFWLPCDCVNCVTEYNTSEGRAKFNIYSPSNSSTSKEVPCSSSLCQHANQCFSPSDPCPYKISYLSDNTSSTGYLVEDILHLATNDGRSKPVNANITLGCGRDQSGAFLSTAAPNGLFGLGIESVSVPSILANEGLTSNSFSLCFGPRGMGRIEFGDKGSPGQSETPFNVGHRHPTYNISITQLNVGGNVSNLDFAAVFDSGTSFTYLNEPAYSLIADKFDSMVDEKRYMGNFDIPFENCYELSPNQTKFRYPVMNLTMKGGAHFFINHPIVVLASEATSWFYCLAISRSDNINIIGQNFMTGYHIVFDREKMVLGWKESNCTGYEDVKTNNLPIHPSTAPTAAPAPGTTIKPEANSQMNNSSETLDKPRSANNSKKLGSSVILSSAFDDALEGKGRSLRKQAMAFARCLLPLPLETLKHPTSSIFASSSSSSSSTQCSFTVAFNSASRRRGDFNLPISTLCCKTGHRVKAKPHDSEATVVAGSFTEFKHLLLPITDRNPFLSEGTRQAIATTAALAKNNGADITVILIDEKQKESFPEHENQLSSIRWHLSEGGFQEYKLLERLGDGSKPTAIIGEVADDLNLDLVVLSMEAVHSKHVDANLLAEFIPCPVMLLPL
;
A
#
# COMPACT_ATOMS: atom_id res chain seq x y z
N MET A 1 79.81 3.39 17.44
CA MET A 1 78.42 2.94 17.64
C MET A 1 77.55 3.81 16.73
N ALA A 2 77.00 3.23 15.67
CA ALA A 2 76.52 4.01 14.52
C ALA A 2 75.22 4.78 14.84
N SER A 3 75.31 6.11 14.72
CA SER A 3 74.21 7.07 14.80
C SER A 3 73.27 6.94 13.60
N PRO A 4 71.94 6.97 13.77
CA PRO A 4 71.01 6.94 12.65
C PRO A 4 71.12 8.22 11.81
N SER A 5 71.04 8.08 10.49
CA SER A 5 71.21 9.17 9.54
C SER A 5 70.09 10.22 9.66
N PRO A 6 70.40 11.51 9.46
CA PRO A 6 69.41 12.60 9.59
C PRO A 6 68.23 12.46 8.64
N PHE A 7 68.38 11.70 7.54
CA PHE A 7 67.31 11.42 6.57
C PHE A 7 66.15 10.59 7.13
N SER A 8 66.40 9.71 8.10
CA SER A 8 65.35 8.84 8.66
C SER A 8 64.42 9.60 9.62
N LEU A 9 64.94 10.62 10.32
CA LEU A 9 64.14 11.44 11.22
C LEU A 9 63.23 12.40 10.44
N THR A 10 63.74 12.99 9.36
CA THR A 10 62.95 13.91 8.52
C THR A 10 61.79 13.20 7.83
N LEU A 11 61.99 11.95 7.40
CA LEU A 11 60.94 11.14 6.76
C LEU A 11 59.84 10.76 7.76
N CYS A 12 60.21 10.40 9.00
CA CYS A 12 59.22 10.10 10.04
C CYS A 12 58.42 11.34 10.47
N VAL A 13 59.04 12.52 10.54
CA VAL A 13 58.33 13.77 10.82
C VAL A 13 57.42 14.15 9.64
N PHE A 14 57.86 13.95 8.39
CA PHE A 14 57.01 14.19 7.21
C PHE A 14 55.77 13.29 7.18
N PHE A 15 55.93 12.00 7.46
CA PHE A 15 54.80 11.07 7.54
C PHE A 15 53.88 11.37 8.73
N SER A 16 54.44 11.79 9.87
CA SER A 16 53.64 12.17 11.05
C SER A 16 52.84 13.45 10.79
N VAL A 17 53.43 14.46 10.15
CA VAL A 17 52.74 15.71 9.75
C VAL A 17 51.68 15.44 8.68
N ILE A 18 51.94 14.59 7.68
CA ILE A 18 50.93 14.18 6.70
C ILE A 18 49.79 13.39 7.36
N SER A 19 50.08 12.53 8.36
CA SER A 19 49.05 11.79 9.12
C SER A 19 48.24 12.68 10.07
N PHE A 20 48.80 13.79 10.55
CA PHE A 20 48.09 14.79 11.35
C PHE A 20 47.28 15.77 10.47
N LEU A 21 47.78 16.13 9.28
CA LEU A 21 47.06 16.96 8.31
C LEU A 21 45.92 16.18 7.62
N SER A 22 46.06 14.87 7.39
CA SER A 22 44.98 14.02 6.87
C SER A 22 43.90 13.66 7.90
N ARG A 23 44.13 13.93 9.19
CA ARG A 23 43.12 13.80 10.27
C ARG A 23 42.32 15.09 10.54
N SER A 24 42.58 16.18 9.82
CA SER A 24 42.02 17.51 10.10
C SER A 24 41.09 18.07 9.03
N SER A 25 40.72 17.30 8.00
CA SER A 25 39.88 17.82 6.91
C SER A 25 38.88 16.77 6.39
N LEU A 26 37.96 16.36 7.25
CA LEU A 26 36.65 15.81 6.88
C LEU A 26 35.65 16.23 7.98
N ALA A 27 35.48 17.54 8.15
CA ALA A 27 34.20 18.05 8.60
C ALA A 27 33.26 17.95 7.41
N LEU A 28 32.68 16.76 7.16
CA LEU A 28 31.41 16.71 6.47
C LEU A 28 30.43 17.40 7.41
N GLY A 29 30.24 18.71 7.22
CA GLY A 29 29.02 19.34 7.69
C GLY A 29 27.87 18.55 7.08
N SER A 30 27.07 17.89 7.92
CA SER A 30 25.79 17.38 7.46
C SER A 30 24.97 18.61 7.07
N PHE A 31 24.86 18.88 5.78
CA PHE A 31 23.87 19.83 5.30
C PHE A 31 22.50 19.19 5.56
N SER A 32 21.81 19.70 6.56
CA SER A 32 20.38 19.42 6.73
C SER A 32 19.65 20.42 5.85
N PHE A 33 18.95 19.91 4.84
CA PHE A 33 18.07 20.71 4.01
C PHE A 33 16.65 20.53 4.54
N ASP A 34 16.02 21.64 4.92
CA ASP A 34 14.58 21.66 5.12
C ASP A 34 13.91 21.96 3.78
N ILE A 35 13.27 20.92 3.25
CA ILE A 35 12.47 21.00 2.03
C ILE A 35 11.11 21.57 2.44
N HIS A 36 10.79 22.73 1.89
CA HIS A 36 9.55 23.45 2.14
C HIS A 36 8.77 23.54 0.83
N HIS A 37 7.52 23.08 0.80
CA HIS A 37 6.72 23.18 -0.41
C HIS A 37 6.47 24.66 -0.80
N ARG A 38 6.32 24.95 -2.10
CA ARG A 38 5.99 26.27 -2.68
C ARG A 38 4.91 27.08 -1.92
N TYR A 39 3.98 26.39 -1.26
CA TYR A 39 2.87 27.01 -0.52
C TYR A 39 3.08 27.07 1.01
N SER A 40 4.22 26.64 1.52
CA SER A 40 4.51 26.62 2.96
C SER A 40 4.69 28.04 3.49
N ASP A 41 4.40 28.23 4.77
CA ASP A 41 4.57 29.51 5.46
C ASP A 41 6.00 30.05 5.36
N VAL A 42 7.00 29.15 5.34
CA VAL A 42 8.41 29.49 5.20
C VAL A 42 8.71 30.07 3.81
N VAL A 43 8.13 29.51 2.74
CA VAL A 43 8.32 30.01 1.36
C VAL A 43 7.52 31.29 1.11
N ARG A 44 6.31 31.41 1.68
CA ARG A 44 5.50 32.65 1.63
C ARG A 44 6.16 33.84 2.33
N GLY A 45 6.93 33.59 3.40
CA GLY A 45 7.72 34.62 4.08
C GLY A 45 8.92 35.14 3.28
N ILE A 46 9.36 34.41 2.25
CA ILE A 46 10.55 34.70 1.44
C ILE A 46 10.17 35.22 0.04
N LEU A 47 9.01 34.84 -0.49
CA LEU A 47 8.48 35.23 -1.80
C LEU A 47 7.09 35.88 -1.65
N PRO A 48 6.97 37.22 -1.72
CA PRO A 48 5.67 37.87 -1.77
C PRO A 48 5.15 37.78 -3.21
N VAL A 49 4.48 36.68 -3.55
CA VAL A 49 3.84 36.49 -4.86
C VAL A 49 2.32 36.62 -4.69
N ASP A 50 1.75 37.68 -5.25
CA ASP A 50 0.30 37.84 -5.36
C ASP A 50 -0.27 36.75 -6.27
N GLY A 51 -1.21 35.94 -5.74
CA GLY A 51 -1.95 34.93 -6.52
C GLY A 51 -1.82 33.47 -6.07
N LEU A 52 -1.11 33.16 -4.98
CA LEU A 52 -1.08 31.80 -4.43
C LEU A 52 -2.34 31.50 -3.58
N PRO A 53 -3.06 30.39 -3.82
CA PRO A 53 -4.24 30.02 -3.03
C PRO A 53 -3.91 29.92 -1.53
N GLU A 54 -4.79 30.42 -0.67
CA GLU A 54 -4.63 30.30 0.79
C GLU A 54 -4.81 28.86 1.26
N GLU A 55 -3.95 28.43 2.19
CA GLU A 55 -4.06 27.12 2.81
C GLU A 55 -5.45 26.95 3.44
N GLY A 56 -6.13 25.85 3.10
CA GLY A 56 -7.53 25.60 3.49
C GLY A 56 -8.58 25.98 2.44
N THR A 57 -8.20 26.65 1.35
CA THR A 57 -9.11 26.94 0.22
C THR A 57 -9.21 25.77 -0.77
N VAL A 58 -10.32 25.68 -1.50
CA VAL A 58 -10.52 24.64 -2.54
C VAL A 58 -9.45 24.73 -3.64
N ASP A 59 -9.05 25.94 -4.02
CA ASP A 59 -8.03 26.17 -5.03
C ASP A 59 -6.63 25.70 -4.57
N TYR A 60 -6.33 25.84 -3.27
CA TYR A 60 -5.11 25.29 -2.66
C TYR A 60 -5.05 23.77 -2.77
N TYR A 61 -6.12 23.09 -2.36
CA TYR A 61 -6.19 21.63 -2.47
C TYR A 61 -6.22 21.16 -3.93
N THR A 62 -6.86 21.90 -4.83
CA THR A 62 -6.88 21.58 -6.27
C THR A 62 -5.49 21.70 -6.89
N ALA A 63 -4.72 22.73 -6.53
CA ALA A 63 -3.34 22.90 -6.97
C ALA A 63 -2.41 21.80 -6.40
N MET A 64 -2.63 21.38 -5.15
CA MET A 64 -1.89 20.27 -4.55
C MET A 64 -2.21 18.92 -5.19
N VAL A 65 -3.49 18.63 -5.47
CA VAL A 65 -3.92 17.40 -6.16
C VAL A 65 -3.32 17.31 -7.57
N ARG A 66 -3.30 18.42 -8.33
CA ARG A 66 -2.66 18.45 -9.66
C ARG A 66 -1.17 18.17 -9.60
N ARG A 67 -0.46 18.72 -8.61
CA ARG A 67 0.97 18.45 -8.37
C ARG A 67 1.20 16.97 -8.05
N ASP A 68 0.36 16.41 -7.19
CA ASP A 68 0.51 15.03 -6.72
C ASP A 68 0.29 14.01 -7.85
N ILE A 69 -0.73 14.25 -8.67
CA ILE A 69 -0.99 13.57 -9.94
C ILE A 69 0.26 13.59 -10.85
N LEU A 70 0.92 14.74 -10.98
CA LEU A 70 2.09 14.89 -11.85
C LEU A 70 3.34 14.21 -11.29
N LEU A 71 3.50 14.15 -9.97
CA LEU A 71 4.62 13.46 -9.31
C LEU A 71 4.42 11.94 -9.32
N HIS A 72 3.22 11.45 -9.04
CA HIS A 72 2.89 10.03 -9.04
C HIS A 72 2.75 9.44 -10.46
N GLY A 73 2.34 10.25 -11.43
CA GLY A 73 2.33 9.88 -12.86
C GLY A 73 3.72 9.72 -13.48
N ARG A 74 4.79 10.10 -12.78
CA ARG A 74 6.20 9.96 -13.20
C ARG A 74 6.92 8.78 -12.53
N ARG A 75 6.22 7.68 -12.20
CA ARG A 75 6.90 6.39 -11.96
C ARG A 75 7.58 5.97 -13.26
N LEU A 76 8.89 6.20 -13.37
CA LEU A 76 9.76 5.66 -14.41
C LEU A 76 9.91 4.14 -14.21
N SER A 77 8.87 3.39 -14.52
CA SER A 77 8.89 1.96 -14.80
C SER A 77 8.06 1.76 -16.06
N GLU A 78 8.47 0.84 -16.93
CA GLU A 78 7.75 0.42 -18.16
C GLU A 78 6.32 -0.13 -17.90
N ASP A 79 5.73 0.04 -16.71
CA ASP A 79 4.42 -0.49 -16.33
C ASP A 79 3.28 0.45 -16.72
N GLN A 80 2.16 -0.14 -17.15
CA GLN A 80 0.90 0.56 -17.37
C GLN A 80 0.46 1.32 -16.11
N PRO A 81 -0.20 2.50 -16.25
CA PRO A 81 -0.64 3.26 -15.09
C PRO A 81 -1.57 2.43 -14.21
N PRO A 82 -1.50 2.55 -12.87
CA PRO A 82 -2.45 1.89 -11.98
C PRO A 82 -3.89 2.21 -12.38
N LEU A 83 -4.79 1.26 -12.18
CA LEU A 83 -6.21 1.41 -12.45
C LEU A 83 -6.98 1.62 -11.16
N THR A 84 -8.10 2.31 -11.29
CA THR A 84 -9.08 2.44 -10.22
C THR A 84 -10.51 2.39 -10.78
N PHE A 85 -11.53 2.39 -9.92
CA PHE A 85 -12.92 2.41 -10.38
C PHE A 85 -13.25 3.72 -11.09
N LEU A 86 -14.21 3.68 -12.02
CA LEU A 86 -14.58 4.86 -12.82
C LEU A 86 -14.98 6.08 -11.96
N LEU A 87 -15.58 5.85 -10.78
CA LEU A 87 -16.00 6.90 -9.87
C LEU A 87 -14.91 7.34 -8.87
N GLY A 88 -13.69 6.84 -9.01
CA GLY A 88 -12.55 7.15 -8.17
C GLY A 88 -12.03 5.96 -7.36
N ASN A 89 -10.90 6.18 -6.68
CA ASN A 89 -10.23 5.19 -5.82
C ASN A 89 -10.72 5.18 -4.38
N GLU A 90 -11.69 6.01 -4.03
CA GLU A 90 -12.18 6.13 -2.65
C GLU A 90 -12.98 4.89 -2.23
N THR A 91 -12.70 4.44 -1.01
CA THR A 91 -13.44 3.40 -0.31
C THR A 91 -13.89 3.96 1.03
N VAL A 92 -15.02 3.48 1.53
CA VAL A 92 -15.61 4.00 2.76
C VAL A 92 -16.09 2.86 3.65
N ARG A 93 -15.90 3.00 4.96
CA ARG A 93 -16.54 2.15 5.97
C ARG A 93 -17.97 2.64 6.18
N VAL A 94 -18.94 1.75 5.94
CA VAL A 94 -20.35 2.07 6.11
C VAL A 94 -20.87 1.45 7.39
N ASN A 95 -20.81 2.21 8.49
CA ASN A 95 -21.13 1.72 9.84
C ASN A 95 -22.51 1.00 9.95
N PRO A 96 -23.60 1.46 9.31
CA PRO A 96 -24.87 0.72 9.30
C PRO A 96 -24.79 -0.69 8.70
N LEU A 97 -23.82 -0.93 7.82
CA LEU A 97 -23.56 -2.19 7.14
C LEU A 97 -22.44 -3.00 7.82
N GLY A 98 -21.85 -2.51 8.91
CA GLY A 98 -20.80 -3.18 9.67
C GLY A 98 -19.45 -2.47 9.55
N PHE A 99 -18.37 -3.19 9.87
CA PHE A 99 -17.03 -2.63 9.96
C PHE A 99 -16.18 -2.82 8.69
N LEU A 100 -16.79 -3.20 7.56
CA LEU A 100 -16.07 -3.43 6.30
C LEU A 100 -15.94 -2.15 5.47
N HIS A 101 -14.98 -2.14 4.54
CA HIS A 101 -14.85 -1.09 3.52
C HIS A 101 -15.57 -1.47 2.23
N TYR A 102 -16.14 -0.45 1.61
CA TYR A 102 -16.94 -0.56 0.40
C TYR A 102 -16.40 0.36 -0.68
N ALA A 103 -16.53 -0.06 -1.92
CA ALA A 103 -16.26 0.76 -3.09
C ALA A 103 -17.50 0.88 -3.97
N LYS A 104 -17.60 1.99 -4.72
CA LYS A 104 -18.60 2.14 -5.77
C LYS A 104 -18.02 1.64 -7.09
N VAL A 105 -18.58 0.55 -7.60
CA VAL A 105 -18.18 -0.06 -8.88
C VAL A 105 -19.23 0.16 -9.93
N THR A 106 -18.84 0.29 -11.19
CA THR A 106 -19.76 0.55 -12.30
C THR A 106 -19.71 -0.58 -13.32
N VAL A 107 -20.84 -1.23 -13.58
CA VAL A 107 -20.96 -2.43 -14.42
C VAL A 107 -22.05 -2.25 -15.49
N GLY A 108 -21.82 -2.83 -16.65
CA GLY A 108 -22.81 -3.04 -17.71
C GLY A 108 -23.02 -1.88 -18.69
N THR A 109 -23.83 -2.15 -19.71
CA THR A 109 -24.16 -1.17 -20.78
C THR A 109 -25.68 -1.05 -20.95
N PRO A 110 -26.34 -0.02 -20.39
CA PRO A 110 -25.76 1.21 -19.84
C PRO A 110 -25.09 1.03 -18.46
N LYS A 111 -24.21 1.98 -18.13
CA LYS A 111 -23.41 1.98 -16.90
C LYS A 111 -24.28 2.12 -15.65
N VAL A 112 -24.26 1.13 -14.75
CA VAL A 112 -24.95 1.18 -13.44
C VAL A 112 -23.96 1.00 -12.31
N SER A 113 -24.14 1.75 -11.21
CA SER A 113 -23.21 1.72 -10.07
C SER A 113 -23.75 0.93 -8.88
N TYR A 114 -22.87 0.19 -8.21
CA TYR A 114 -23.16 -0.72 -7.10
C TYR A 114 -22.18 -0.47 -5.96
N LEU A 115 -22.66 -0.56 -4.71
CA LEU A 115 -21.83 -0.42 -3.52
C LEU A 115 -21.44 -1.81 -3.02
N VAL A 116 -20.17 -2.18 -3.16
CA VAL A 116 -19.70 -3.55 -2.93
C VAL A 116 -18.68 -3.61 -1.81
N ALA A 117 -18.75 -4.63 -0.96
CA ALA A 117 -17.76 -4.89 0.08
C ALA A 117 -16.46 -5.43 -0.54
N LEU A 118 -15.30 -4.94 -0.11
CA LEU A 118 -14.00 -5.37 -0.62
C LEU A 118 -13.49 -6.60 0.14
N ASP A 119 -13.26 -7.71 -0.56
CA ASP A 119 -12.99 -8.99 0.07
C ASP A 119 -11.77 -9.71 -0.53
N THR A 120 -10.65 -9.72 0.19
CA THR A 120 -9.46 -10.53 -0.18
C THR A 120 -9.54 -11.98 0.27
N GLY A 121 -10.56 -12.35 1.06
CA GLY A 121 -10.84 -13.70 1.54
C GLY A 121 -11.63 -14.58 0.56
N SER A 122 -12.11 -14.02 -0.55
CA SER A 122 -12.80 -14.76 -1.61
C SER A 122 -12.48 -14.25 -3.03
N ASP A 123 -12.69 -15.10 -4.03
CA ASP A 123 -12.27 -14.83 -5.41
C ASP A 123 -13.32 -14.12 -6.26
N LEU A 124 -14.60 -14.49 -6.12
CA LEU A 124 -15.65 -14.09 -7.07
C LEU A 124 -16.23 -12.72 -6.71
N PHE A 125 -16.19 -11.78 -7.64
CA PHE A 125 -17.07 -10.60 -7.60
C PHE A 125 -18.50 -11.02 -7.94
N TRP A 126 -19.47 -10.72 -7.06
CA TRP A 126 -20.88 -10.98 -7.33
C TRP A 126 -21.76 -9.78 -6.97
N LEU A 127 -22.86 -9.63 -7.73
CA LEU A 127 -23.89 -8.63 -7.51
C LEU A 127 -25.24 -9.32 -7.32
N PRO A 128 -26.13 -8.77 -6.48
CA PRO A 128 -27.51 -9.26 -6.43
C PRO A 128 -28.16 -9.06 -7.80
N CYS A 129 -28.78 -10.10 -8.33
CA CYS A 129 -29.45 -10.07 -9.64
C CYS A 129 -30.72 -10.92 -9.64
N ASP A 130 -31.71 -10.55 -10.47
CA ASP A 130 -32.97 -11.29 -10.64
C ASP A 130 -33.49 -11.92 -9.33
N CYS A 131 -33.48 -11.05 -8.32
CA CYS A 131 -33.33 -11.41 -6.93
C CYS A 131 -34.53 -12.21 -6.41
N VAL A 132 -34.26 -13.36 -5.78
CA VAL A 132 -35.24 -14.16 -5.04
C VAL A 132 -35.22 -13.78 -3.56
N ASN A 133 -34.05 -13.86 -2.91
CA ASN A 133 -33.84 -13.42 -1.53
C ASN A 133 -32.60 -12.53 -1.44
N CYS A 134 -32.79 -11.22 -1.44
CA CYS A 134 -31.73 -10.22 -1.32
C CYS A 134 -32.29 -8.93 -0.73
N VAL A 135 -31.40 -8.05 -0.30
CA VAL A 135 -31.76 -6.73 0.18
C VAL A 135 -31.90 -5.77 -1.01
N THR A 136 -33.05 -5.13 -1.14
CA THR A 136 -33.34 -4.16 -2.21
C THR A 136 -33.41 -2.72 -1.71
N GLU A 137 -33.50 -2.52 -0.39
CA GLU A 137 -33.61 -1.22 0.25
C GLU A 137 -32.72 -1.15 1.50
N TYR A 138 -32.17 0.02 1.79
CA TYR A 138 -31.47 0.28 3.05
C TYR A 138 -31.94 1.59 3.67
N ASN A 139 -31.86 1.64 4.99
CA ASN A 139 -32.20 2.84 5.75
C ASN A 139 -31.01 3.80 5.75
N THR A 140 -31.27 5.04 5.33
CA THR A 140 -30.36 6.19 5.43
C THR A 140 -30.91 7.19 6.45
N SER A 141 -30.09 8.16 6.85
CA SER A 141 -30.53 9.31 7.66
C SER A 141 -31.66 10.12 7.01
N GLU A 142 -31.79 10.04 5.68
CA GLU A 142 -32.75 10.80 4.87
C GLU A 142 -33.99 9.96 4.44
N GLY A 143 -34.05 8.68 4.83
CA GLY A 143 -35.16 7.77 4.50
C GLY A 143 -34.71 6.43 3.92
N ARG A 144 -35.59 5.73 3.21
CA ARG A 144 -35.26 4.46 2.55
C ARG A 144 -34.67 4.71 1.16
N ALA A 145 -33.42 4.32 0.97
CA ALA A 145 -32.76 4.34 -0.32
C ALA A 145 -32.80 2.95 -0.96
N LYS A 146 -32.97 2.89 -2.28
CA LYS A 146 -33.00 1.62 -3.03
C LYS A 146 -31.61 1.27 -3.52
N PHE A 147 -31.25 0.00 -3.40
CA PHE A 147 -30.07 -0.53 -4.06
C PHE A 147 -30.35 -0.77 -5.54
N ASN A 148 -29.34 -0.51 -6.38
CA ASN A 148 -29.38 -0.97 -7.75
C ASN A 148 -29.21 -2.49 -7.76
N ILE A 149 -30.12 -3.19 -8.44
CA ILE A 149 -30.04 -4.64 -8.63
C ILE A 149 -29.57 -4.90 -10.06
N TYR A 150 -28.55 -5.73 -10.20
CA TYR A 150 -28.03 -6.06 -11.52
C TYR A 150 -29.04 -6.91 -12.28
N SER A 151 -29.19 -6.67 -13.58
CA SER A 151 -30.08 -7.45 -14.43
C SER A 151 -29.40 -7.70 -15.77
N PRO A 152 -29.02 -8.96 -16.07
CA PRO A 152 -28.39 -9.32 -17.33
C PRO A 152 -29.17 -8.84 -18.54
N SER A 153 -30.51 -8.92 -18.52
CA SER A 153 -31.37 -8.51 -19.64
C SER A 153 -31.35 -7.01 -19.92
N ASN A 154 -30.96 -6.19 -18.94
CA ASN A 154 -30.90 -4.74 -19.07
C ASN A 154 -29.53 -4.25 -19.54
N SER A 155 -28.52 -5.12 -19.60
CA SER A 155 -27.19 -4.80 -20.09
C SER A 155 -26.98 -5.41 -21.48
N SER A 156 -26.78 -4.55 -22.48
CA SER A 156 -26.50 -4.98 -23.86
C SER A 156 -25.16 -5.70 -24.04
N THR A 157 -24.28 -5.66 -23.03
CA THR A 157 -22.97 -6.31 -23.03
C THR A 157 -22.92 -7.56 -22.17
N SER A 158 -23.97 -7.85 -21.40
CA SER A 158 -24.05 -9.03 -20.54
C SER A 158 -24.18 -10.32 -21.37
N LYS A 159 -23.45 -11.36 -20.95
CA LYS A 159 -23.51 -12.71 -21.54
C LYS A 159 -23.48 -13.76 -20.44
N GLU A 160 -24.32 -14.78 -20.55
CA GLU A 160 -24.27 -15.92 -19.63
C GLU A 160 -23.02 -16.77 -19.90
N VAL A 161 -22.34 -17.20 -18.84
CA VAL A 161 -21.20 -18.13 -18.96
C VAL A 161 -21.75 -19.55 -19.03
N PRO A 162 -21.55 -20.30 -20.12
CA PRO A 162 -22.05 -21.66 -20.23
C PRO A 162 -21.23 -22.64 -19.38
N CYS A 163 -21.83 -23.77 -18.98
CA CYS A 163 -21.13 -24.82 -18.22
C CYS A 163 -19.96 -25.48 -18.96
N SER A 164 -19.93 -25.37 -20.28
CA SER A 164 -18.78 -25.80 -21.11
C SER A 164 -17.57 -24.86 -21.00
N SER A 165 -17.72 -23.67 -20.41
CA SER A 165 -16.64 -22.72 -20.20
C SER A 165 -15.61 -23.26 -19.20
N SER A 166 -14.33 -22.98 -19.45
CA SER A 166 -13.24 -23.28 -18.51
C SER A 166 -13.36 -22.54 -17.18
N LEU A 167 -14.14 -21.45 -17.13
CA LEU A 167 -14.41 -20.69 -15.92
C LEU A 167 -15.42 -21.40 -14.99
N CYS A 168 -16.13 -22.42 -15.48
CA CYS A 168 -17.15 -23.11 -14.72
C CYS A 168 -16.59 -24.19 -13.80
N GLN A 169 -16.32 -23.85 -12.55
CA GLN A 169 -15.83 -24.82 -11.55
C GLN A 169 -16.85 -25.92 -11.23
N HIS A 170 -18.15 -25.64 -11.38
CA HIS A 170 -19.25 -26.55 -11.04
C HIS A 170 -19.96 -27.12 -12.28
N ALA A 171 -19.21 -27.35 -13.37
CA ALA A 171 -19.77 -27.93 -14.59
C ALA A 171 -20.50 -29.27 -14.37
N ASN A 172 -20.13 -30.01 -13.31
CA ASN A 172 -20.77 -31.26 -12.89
C ASN A 172 -22.18 -31.08 -12.30
N GLN A 173 -22.60 -29.87 -11.96
CA GLN A 173 -23.93 -29.55 -11.45
C GLN A 173 -24.90 -29.12 -12.55
N CYS A 174 -24.43 -29.06 -13.80
CA CYS A 174 -25.23 -28.65 -14.95
C CYS A 174 -25.92 -29.84 -15.61
N PHE A 175 -27.10 -29.61 -16.19
CA PHE A 175 -27.81 -30.65 -16.95
C PHE A 175 -27.31 -30.72 -18.40
N SER A 176 -26.92 -29.58 -18.98
CA SER A 176 -26.38 -29.42 -20.34
C SER A 176 -25.12 -28.54 -20.35
N PRO A 177 -24.16 -28.77 -21.28
CA PRO A 177 -23.00 -27.90 -21.47
C PRO A 177 -23.34 -26.44 -21.86
N SER A 178 -24.56 -26.20 -22.34
CA SER A 178 -25.08 -24.87 -22.69
C SER A 178 -25.78 -24.16 -21.56
N ASP A 179 -26.03 -24.83 -20.43
CA ASP A 179 -26.71 -24.22 -19.30
C ASP A 179 -25.85 -23.11 -18.68
N PRO A 180 -26.47 -22.10 -18.04
CA PRO A 180 -25.73 -21.10 -17.28
C PRO A 180 -24.93 -21.77 -16.16
N CYS A 181 -23.65 -21.44 -16.04
CA CYS A 181 -22.76 -22.02 -15.05
C CYS A 181 -23.20 -21.64 -13.63
N PRO A 182 -23.61 -22.60 -12.78
CA PRO A 182 -24.02 -22.31 -11.43
C PRO A 182 -22.82 -22.01 -10.53
N TYR A 183 -23.03 -21.16 -9.53
CA TYR A 183 -22.09 -20.99 -8.43
C TYR A 183 -22.80 -20.97 -7.08
N LYS A 184 -22.09 -21.44 -6.06
CA LYS A 184 -22.47 -21.30 -4.66
C LYS A 184 -21.22 -21.06 -3.83
N ILE A 185 -21.22 -19.99 -3.05
CA ILE A 185 -20.13 -19.67 -2.13
C ILE A 185 -20.69 -19.59 -0.71
N SER A 186 -20.08 -20.35 0.19
CA SER A 186 -20.34 -20.30 1.63
C SER A 186 -19.20 -19.57 2.32
N TYR A 187 -19.57 -18.63 3.18
CA TYR A 187 -18.65 -17.81 3.96
C TYR A 187 -18.59 -18.31 5.41
N LEU A 188 -17.55 -17.93 6.16
CA LEU A 188 -17.38 -18.36 7.56
C LEU A 188 -18.48 -17.82 8.49
N SER A 189 -19.06 -16.67 8.17
CA SER A 189 -20.15 -16.09 8.95
C SER A 189 -21.39 -16.98 8.97
N ASP A 190 -22.07 -17.05 10.11
CA ASP A 190 -23.20 -17.96 10.36
C ASP A 190 -24.25 -17.90 9.23
N ASN A 191 -24.51 -19.07 8.64
CA ASN A 191 -25.49 -19.27 7.56
C ASN A 191 -25.35 -18.26 6.39
N THR A 192 -24.15 -17.77 6.12
CA THR A 192 -23.92 -16.72 5.11
C THR A 192 -23.43 -17.32 3.80
N SER A 193 -24.18 -17.09 2.72
CA SER A 193 -23.87 -17.62 1.39
C SER A 193 -24.43 -16.75 0.28
N SER A 194 -23.86 -16.89 -0.92
CA SER A 194 -24.38 -16.33 -2.16
C SER A 194 -24.45 -17.44 -3.21
N THR A 195 -25.62 -17.58 -3.83
CA THR A 195 -25.91 -18.61 -4.84
C THR A 195 -26.51 -17.97 -6.09
N GLY A 196 -26.11 -18.46 -7.26
CA GLY A 196 -26.53 -17.91 -8.52
C GLY A 196 -25.87 -18.58 -9.72
N TYR A 197 -25.67 -17.82 -10.79
CA TYR A 197 -24.98 -18.26 -12.00
C TYR A 197 -23.97 -17.21 -12.47
N LEU A 198 -22.98 -17.62 -13.26
CA LEU A 198 -21.93 -16.75 -13.77
C LEU A 198 -22.37 -16.02 -15.04
N VAL A 199 -22.00 -14.75 -15.14
CA VAL A 199 -22.16 -13.92 -16.33
C VAL A 199 -20.86 -13.16 -16.62
N GLU A 200 -20.64 -12.81 -17.87
CA GLU A 200 -19.63 -11.85 -18.30
C GLU A 200 -20.29 -10.51 -18.59
N ASP A 201 -19.71 -9.41 -18.11
CA ASP A 201 -20.10 -8.06 -18.48
C ASP A 201 -18.93 -7.09 -18.29
N ILE A 202 -19.11 -5.83 -18.68
CA ILE A 202 -18.07 -4.81 -18.64
C ILE A 202 -18.01 -4.17 -17.24
N LEU A 203 -16.83 -4.22 -16.62
CA LEU A 203 -16.47 -3.36 -15.50
C LEU A 203 -15.84 -2.08 -16.03
N HIS A 204 -16.34 -0.93 -15.57
CA HIS A 204 -15.80 0.37 -15.93
C HIS A 204 -14.80 0.86 -14.88
N LEU A 205 -13.58 1.07 -15.33
CA LEU A 205 -12.42 1.56 -14.59
C LEU A 205 -11.93 2.89 -15.16
N ALA A 206 -10.93 3.47 -14.52
CA ALA A 206 -10.20 4.63 -15.01
C ALA A 206 -8.70 4.52 -14.67
N THR A 207 -7.85 5.15 -15.46
CA THR A 207 -6.42 5.30 -15.12
C THR A 207 -6.25 6.22 -13.91
N ASN A 208 -5.33 5.87 -13.02
CA ASN A 208 -4.97 6.68 -11.86
C ASN A 208 -3.70 7.52 -12.12
N ASP A 209 -3.66 8.16 -13.29
CA ASP A 209 -2.56 9.03 -13.76
C ASP A 209 -3.00 10.51 -13.85
N GLY A 210 -4.09 10.83 -13.15
CA GLY A 210 -4.79 12.13 -13.13
C GLY A 210 -5.36 12.63 -14.45
N ARG A 211 -5.23 11.87 -15.54
CA ARG A 211 -6.05 12.03 -16.74
C ARG A 211 -7.38 11.27 -16.63
N SER A 212 -7.47 10.33 -15.69
CA SER A 212 -8.67 9.53 -15.39
C SER A 212 -9.34 8.97 -16.64
N LYS A 213 -8.53 8.41 -17.54
CA LYS A 213 -9.01 7.88 -18.82
C LYS A 213 -9.86 6.65 -18.55
N PRO A 214 -11.10 6.58 -19.07
CA PRO A 214 -11.94 5.40 -18.90
C PRO A 214 -11.29 4.15 -19.50
N VAL A 215 -11.33 3.05 -18.76
CA VAL A 215 -10.87 1.72 -19.18
C VAL A 215 -12.03 0.75 -18.98
N ASN A 216 -12.32 -0.07 -19.98
CA ASN A 216 -13.37 -1.09 -19.89
C ASN A 216 -12.68 -2.46 -19.80
N ALA A 217 -13.05 -3.26 -18.80
CA ALA A 217 -12.55 -4.62 -18.62
C ALA A 217 -13.71 -5.62 -18.76
N ASN A 218 -13.52 -6.70 -19.50
CA ASN A 218 -14.52 -7.75 -19.58
C ASN A 218 -14.32 -8.71 -18.41
N ILE A 219 -15.23 -8.67 -17.43
CA ILE A 219 -15.09 -9.46 -16.21
C ILE A 219 -16.13 -10.56 -16.15
N THR A 220 -15.79 -11.64 -15.46
CA THR A 220 -16.78 -12.62 -15.00
C THR A 220 -17.26 -12.20 -13.61
N LEU A 221 -18.58 -12.17 -13.43
CA LEU A 221 -19.20 -11.90 -12.14
C LEU A 221 -20.31 -12.91 -11.83
N GLY A 222 -20.57 -13.10 -10.54
CA GLY A 222 -21.71 -13.86 -10.06
C GLY A 222 -23.00 -13.04 -10.12
N CYS A 223 -23.97 -13.53 -10.87
CA CYS A 223 -25.36 -13.08 -10.81
C CYS A 223 -26.02 -13.76 -9.59
N GLY A 224 -25.93 -13.11 -8.42
CA GLY A 224 -26.39 -13.66 -7.15
C GLY A 224 -27.89 -13.56 -6.96
N ARG A 225 -28.61 -14.66 -7.15
CA ARG A 225 -30.08 -14.70 -7.03
C ARG A 225 -30.59 -14.90 -5.60
N ASP A 226 -29.82 -15.61 -4.80
CA ASP A 226 -30.21 -16.01 -3.44
C ASP A 226 -29.05 -15.76 -2.48
N GLN A 227 -29.27 -14.90 -1.49
CA GLN A 227 -28.32 -14.61 -0.43
C GLN A 227 -28.90 -15.03 0.92
N SER A 228 -28.02 -15.43 1.83
CA SER A 228 -28.40 -15.87 3.18
C SER A 228 -27.52 -15.22 4.25
N GLY A 229 -27.96 -15.31 5.51
CA GLY A 229 -27.16 -14.90 6.67
C GLY A 229 -26.94 -13.39 6.72
N ALA A 230 -25.69 -12.98 6.96
CA ALA A 230 -25.33 -11.58 7.16
C ALA A 230 -25.77 -10.69 5.99
N PHE A 231 -25.65 -11.18 4.75
CA PHE A 231 -25.96 -10.42 3.52
C PHE A 231 -27.42 -9.96 3.40
N LEU A 232 -28.34 -10.55 4.18
CA LEU A 232 -29.76 -10.14 4.19
C LEU A 232 -30.08 -8.98 5.15
N SER A 233 -29.11 -8.52 5.94
CA SER A 233 -29.37 -7.53 6.99
C SER A 233 -28.24 -6.53 7.21
N THR A 234 -27.01 -6.94 6.93
CA THR A 234 -25.75 -6.22 7.20
C THR A 234 -24.71 -6.66 6.15
N ALA A 235 -23.46 -6.24 6.28
CA ALA A 235 -22.35 -6.67 5.44
C ALA A 235 -22.47 -6.26 3.96
N ALA A 236 -22.72 -7.19 3.04
CA ALA A 236 -22.61 -6.96 1.60
C ALA A 236 -23.98 -6.99 0.89
N PRO A 237 -24.97 -6.16 1.29
CA PRO A 237 -26.33 -6.25 0.76
C PRO A 237 -26.42 -5.89 -0.73
N ASN A 238 -25.48 -5.11 -1.26
CA ASN A 238 -25.44 -4.71 -2.66
C ASN A 238 -24.29 -5.34 -3.46
N GLY A 239 -23.72 -6.43 -2.93
CA GLY A 239 -22.68 -7.22 -3.56
C GLY A 239 -21.34 -7.17 -2.83
N LEU A 240 -20.44 -8.05 -3.27
CA LEU A 240 -19.11 -8.23 -2.70
C LEU A 240 -18.12 -8.41 -3.84
N PHE A 241 -17.02 -7.67 -3.77
CA PHE A 241 -15.97 -7.63 -4.77
C PHE A 241 -14.80 -8.51 -4.34
N GLY A 242 -14.73 -9.72 -4.92
CA GLY A 242 -13.67 -10.68 -4.67
C GLY A 242 -12.32 -10.22 -5.23
N LEU A 243 -11.33 -10.18 -4.34
CA LEU A 243 -9.94 -9.79 -4.61
C LEU A 243 -8.97 -10.97 -4.43
N GLY A 244 -9.49 -12.20 -4.36
CA GLY A 244 -8.74 -13.44 -4.19
C GLY A 244 -7.72 -13.74 -5.29
N ILE A 245 -7.08 -14.90 -5.20
CA ILE A 245 -5.94 -15.26 -6.06
C ILE A 245 -6.40 -15.97 -7.34
N GLU A 246 -7.56 -16.61 -7.34
CA GLU A 246 -8.00 -17.45 -8.46
C GLU A 246 -8.24 -16.66 -9.75
N SER A 247 -8.26 -17.37 -10.89
CA SER A 247 -8.39 -16.77 -12.22
C SER A 247 -9.71 -16.02 -12.46
N VAL A 248 -10.76 -16.34 -11.70
CA VAL A 248 -12.08 -15.70 -11.78
C VAL A 248 -12.13 -14.34 -11.07
N SER A 249 -11.13 -14.02 -10.24
CA SER A 249 -11.08 -12.75 -9.53
C SER A 249 -10.78 -11.59 -10.47
N VAL A 250 -11.30 -10.41 -10.14
CA VAL A 250 -11.09 -9.22 -10.98
C VAL A 250 -9.60 -8.87 -11.11
N PRO A 251 -8.77 -8.87 -10.04
CA PRO A 251 -7.33 -8.63 -10.19
C PRO A 251 -6.64 -9.59 -11.17
N SER A 252 -7.03 -10.87 -11.20
CA SER A 252 -6.51 -11.85 -12.17
C SER A 252 -6.89 -11.51 -13.60
N ILE A 253 -8.16 -11.15 -13.82
CA ILE A 253 -8.68 -10.82 -15.15
C ILE A 253 -7.97 -9.57 -15.68
N LEU A 254 -7.87 -8.50 -14.88
CA LEU A 254 -7.21 -7.26 -15.29
C LEU A 254 -5.74 -7.49 -15.68
N ALA A 255 -5.02 -8.31 -14.90
CA ALA A 255 -3.64 -8.64 -15.20
C ALA A 255 -3.50 -9.52 -16.45
N ASN A 256 -4.36 -10.53 -16.60
CA ASN A 256 -4.32 -11.46 -17.74
C ASN A 256 -4.72 -10.78 -19.05
N GLU A 257 -5.61 -9.79 -19.01
CA GLU A 257 -5.93 -8.93 -20.16
C GLU A 257 -4.84 -7.89 -20.47
N GLY A 258 -3.80 -7.81 -19.63
CA GLY A 258 -2.73 -6.83 -19.79
C GLY A 258 -3.24 -5.39 -19.67
N LEU A 259 -4.20 -5.16 -18.77
CA LEU A 259 -4.72 -3.81 -18.46
C LEU A 259 -3.95 -3.14 -17.32
N THR A 260 -3.34 -3.94 -16.44
CA THR A 260 -2.50 -3.46 -15.34
C THR A 260 -1.60 -4.58 -14.82
N SER A 261 -0.64 -4.27 -13.96
CA SER A 261 0.23 -5.29 -13.35
C SER A 261 -0.55 -6.26 -12.45
N ASN A 262 -0.02 -7.46 -12.21
CA ASN A 262 -0.68 -8.44 -11.33
C ASN A 262 -0.44 -8.11 -9.85
N SER A 263 -0.96 -6.97 -9.42
CA SER A 263 -0.91 -6.50 -8.04
C SER A 263 -2.08 -5.56 -7.77
N PHE A 264 -2.33 -5.27 -6.49
CA PHE A 264 -3.24 -4.21 -6.08
C PHE A 264 -2.89 -3.77 -4.67
N SER A 265 -3.40 -2.61 -4.25
CA SER A 265 -3.24 -2.12 -2.89
C SER A 265 -4.56 -1.69 -2.26
N LEU A 266 -4.61 -1.81 -0.94
CA LEU A 266 -5.69 -1.36 -0.07
C LEU A 266 -5.11 -0.45 1.00
N CYS A 267 -5.76 0.69 1.24
CA CYS A 267 -5.38 1.58 2.33
C CYS A 267 -6.62 1.93 3.14
N PHE A 268 -6.64 1.60 4.43
CA PHE A 268 -7.74 1.98 5.33
C PHE A 268 -7.24 2.98 6.36
N GLY A 269 -7.78 4.20 6.30
CA GLY A 269 -7.38 5.33 7.10
C GLY A 269 -8.32 5.59 8.28
N PRO A 270 -8.00 6.61 9.09
CA PRO A 270 -8.86 7.06 10.19
C PRO A 270 -10.25 7.47 9.67
N ARG A 271 -11.26 7.37 10.55
CA ARG A 271 -12.67 7.75 10.27
C ARG A 271 -13.34 6.94 9.14
N GLY A 272 -12.80 5.78 8.80
CA GLY A 272 -13.41 4.89 7.81
C GLY A 272 -13.22 5.33 6.36
N MET A 273 -12.30 6.26 6.09
CA MET A 273 -11.87 6.60 4.73
C MET A 273 -10.84 5.57 4.26
N GLY A 274 -10.83 5.22 2.98
CA GLY A 274 -9.79 4.35 2.43
C GLY A 274 -9.64 4.47 0.93
N ARG A 275 -8.73 3.69 0.35
CA ARG A 275 -8.45 3.65 -1.08
C ARG A 275 -8.15 2.25 -1.61
N ILE A 276 -8.40 2.05 -2.90
CA ILE A 276 -8.03 0.85 -3.66
C ILE A 276 -7.44 1.21 -5.03
N GLU A 277 -6.33 0.54 -5.37
CA GLU A 277 -5.64 0.73 -6.65
C GLU A 277 -5.18 -0.61 -7.22
N PHE A 278 -5.46 -0.88 -8.49
CA PHE A 278 -5.01 -2.06 -9.21
C PHE A 278 -3.71 -1.75 -9.96
N GLY A 279 -2.78 -2.69 -9.99
CA GLY A 279 -1.44 -2.53 -10.55
C GLY A 279 -0.43 -1.84 -9.65
N ASP A 280 -0.83 -1.41 -8.45
CA ASP A 280 0.09 -0.81 -7.50
C ASP A 280 1.00 -1.89 -6.89
N LYS A 281 2.32 -1.70 -7.03
CA LYS A 281 3.38 -2.57 -6.49
C LYS A 281 3.99 -2.02 -5.20
N GLY A 282 3.43 -0.93 -4.68
CA GLY A 282 3.92 -0.28 -3.46
C GLY A 282 5.08 0.68 -3.71
N SER A 283 5.73 1.09 -2.62
CA SER A 283 6.86 2.03 -2.65
C SER A 283 8.19 1.35 -2.32
N PRO A 284 9.32 1.89 -2.82
CA PRO A 284 10.64 1.45 -2.37
C PRO A 284 10.77 1.53 -0.85
N GLY A 285 11.33 0.48 -0.23
CA GLY A 285 11.56 0.44 1.22
C GLY A 285 10.34 0.06 2.07
N GLN A 286 9.21 -0.34 1.46
CA GLN A 286 8.12 -0.98 2.21
C GLN A 286 8.58 -2.29 2.87
N SER A 287 7.94 -2.66 3.96
CA SER A 287 8.15 -3.97 4.58
C SER A 287 7.40 -5.03 3.79
N GLU A 288 7.95 -6.25 3.70
CA GLU A 288 7.36 -7.33 2.91
C GLU A 288 7.44 -8.68 3.62
N THR A 289 6.51 -9.58 3.30
CA THR A 289 6.52 -10.99 3.70
C THR A 289 5.98 -11.86 2.57
N PRO A 290 6.55 -13.05 2.30
CA PRO A 290 6.05 -13.94 1.26
C PRO A 290 4.70 -14.56 1.64
N PHE A 291 3.84 -14.74 0.64
CA PHE A 291 2.64 -15.56 0.77
C PHE A 291 2.99 -17.06 0.80
N ASN A 292 2.29 -17.82 1.64
CA ASN A 292 2.30 -19.29 1.66
C ASN A 292 1.07 -19.82 0.93
N VAL A 293 1.10 -19.78 -0.40
CA VAL A 293 -0.07 -20.13 -1.21
C VAL A 293 -0.21 -21.65 -1.36
N GLY A 294 -1.36 -22.18 -0.94
CA GLY A 294 -1.70 -23.59 -1.09
C GLY A 294 -2.11 -23.94 -2.53
N HIS A 295 -1.88 -25.19 -2.94
CA HIS A 295 -2.15 -25.64 -4.32
C HIS A 295 -3.63 -25.88 -4.67
N ARG A 296 -4.53 -26.04 -3.68
CA ARG A 296 -5.93 -26.42 -3.93
C ARG A 296 -6.92 -25.24 -3.81
N HIS A 297 -6.66 -24.33 -2.88
CA HIS A 297 -7.46 -23.11 -2.65
C HIS A 297 -6.48 -22.01 -2.24
N PRO A 298 -5.96 -21.23 -3.21
CA PRO A 298 -4.97 -20.22 -2.94
C PRO A 298 -5.62 -19.04 -2.20
N THR A 299 -5.07 -18.69 -1.05
CA THR A 299 -5.47 -17.51 -0.26
C THR A 299 -4.22 -16.68 0.06
N TYR A 300 -4.42 -15.42 0.45
CA TYR A 300 -3.34 -14.54 0.92
C TYR A 300 -2.88 -14.94 2.33
N ASN A 301 -2.34 -16.14 2.44
CA ASN A 301 -1.88 -16.71 3.70
C ASN A 301 -0.44 -16.27 3.96
N ILE A 302 -0.14 -15.75 5.15
CA ILE A 302 1.19 -15.30 5.56
C ILE A 302 1.71 -16.11 6.75
N SER A 303 3.02 -16.12 6.97
CA SER A 303 3.63 -16.74 8.15
C SER A 303 4.06 -15.68 9.16
N ILE A 304 3.69 -15.91 10.42
CA ILE A 304 4.10 -15.15 11.58
C ILE A 304 4.98 -16.07 12.44
N THR A 305 6.09 -15.54 12.95
CA THR A 305 7.11 -16.30 13.68
C THR A 305 7.23 -15.89 15.14
N GLN A 306 6.88 -14.65 15.47
CA GLN A 306 6.91 -14.15 16.84
C GLN A 306 5.76 -13.18 17.09
N LEU A 307 5.27 -13.19 18.34
CA LEU A 307 4.28 -12.28 18.88
C LEU A 307 4.94 -11.40 19.95
N ASN A 308 4.79 -10.08 19.84
CA ASN A 308 5.23 -9.16 20.88
C ASN A 308 4.03 -8.42 21.46
N VAL A 309 3.85 -8.51 22.78
CA VAL A 309 2.82 -7.76 23.52
C VAL A 309 3.49 -7.00 24.65
N GLY A 310 3.52 -5.67 24.56
CA GLY A 310 4.08 -4.77 25.55
C GLY A 310 5.58 -4.98 25.83
N GLY A 311 6.33 -5.50 24.85
CA GLY A 311 7.75 -5.86 24.96
C GLY A 311 8.01 -7.33 25.30
N ASN A 312 6.97 -8.12 25.61
CA ASN A 312 7.11 -9.56 25.88
C ASN A 312 7.00 -10.37 24.58
N VAL A 313 8.13 -10.73 24.02
CA VAL A 313 8.25 -11.56 22.81
C VAL A 313 7.98 -13.03 23.14
N SER A 314 7.10 -13.66 22.36
CA SER A 314 6.86 -15.11 22.33
C SER A 314 7.16 -15.64 20.95
N ASN A 315 8.02 -16.66 20.86
CA ASN A 315 8.24 -17.40 19.63
C ASN A 315 7.04 -18.31 19.38
N LEU A 316 6.31 -18.06 18.29
CA LEU A 316 5.16 -18.84 17.90
C LEU A 316 5.03 -18.77 16.38
N ASP A 317 5.25 -19.91 15.74
CA ASP A 317 5.04 -20.06 14.30
C ASP A 317 3.58 -20.40 14.02
N PHE A 318 2.89 -19.53 13.29
CA PHE A 318 1.56 -19.81 12.78
C PHE A 318 1.32 -19.10 11.45
N ALA A 319 0.35 -19.60 10.69
CA ALA A 319 -0.07 -19.00 9.44
C ALA A 319 -1.44 -18.34 9.63
N ALA A 320 -1.68 -17.24 8.92
CA ALA A 320 -2.95 -16.52 8.96
C ALA A 320 -3.30 -15.96 7.57
N VAL A 321 -4.59 -16.00 7.23
CA VAL A 321 -5.11 -15.40 5.99
C VAL A 321 -5.29 -13.91 6.20
N PHE A 322 -4.78 -13.10 5.27
CA PHE A 322 -4.94 -11.65 5.28
C PHE A 322 -6.22 -11.26 4.53
N ASP A 323 -7.25 -10.85 5.26
CA ASP A 323 -8.63 -10.79 4.75
C ASP A 323 -9.34 -9.45 5.03
N SER A 324 -9.53 -8.62 4.00
CA SER A 324 -10.25 -7.35 4.08
C SER A 324 -11.77 -7.55 4.22
N GLY A 325 -12.30 -8.70 3.81
CA GLY A 325 -13.71 -9.09 3.96
C GLY A 325 -14.05 -9.55 5.38
N THR A 326 -13.06 -9.54 6.29
CA THR A 326 -13.24 -9.86 7.69
C THR A 326 -13.00 -8.62 8.56
N SER A 327 -14.02 -8.19 9.33
CA SER A 327 -13.99 -6.96 10.13
C SER A 327 -12.88 -6.94 11.18
N PHE A 328 -12.72 -8.05 11.91
CA PHE A 328 -11.83 -8.18 13.06
C PHE A 328 -10.93 -9.39 12.93
N THR A 329 -9.80 -9.38 13.63
CA THR A 329 -8.82 -10.48 13.59
C THR A 329 -9.34 -11.68 14.40
N TYR A 330 -9.25 -12.87 13.81
CA TYR A 330 -9.64 -14.14 14.41
C TYR A 330 -8.41 -15.02 14.59
N LEU A 331 -8.14 -15.52 15.80
CA LEU A 331 -6.95 -16.34 16.05
C LEU A 331 -7.30 -17.63 16.78
N ASN A 332 -6.61 -18.69 16.40
CA ASN A 332 -6.62 -20.00 17.06
C ASN A 332 -5.67 -20.03 18.26
N GLU A 333 -5.84 -21.07 19.08
CA GLU A 333 -4.85 -21.40 20.10
C GLU A 333 -3.54 -21.92 19.50
N PRO A 334 -2.38 -21.60 20.12
CA PRO A 334 -2.21 -20.81 21.35
C PRO A 334 -2.06 -19.29 21.10
N ALA A 335 -2.13 -18.83 19.85
CA ALA A 335 -1.88 -17.42 19.51
C ALA A 335 -2.87 -16.48 20.18
N TYR A 336 -4.16 -16.85 20.19
CA TYR A 336 -5.22 -16.08 20.84
C TYR A 336 -4.94 -15.85 22.33
N SER A 337 -4.83 -16.94 23.12
CA SER A 337 -4.63 -16.81 24.57
C SER A 337 -3.34 -16.09 24.92
N LEU A 338 -2.25 -16.30 24.17
CA LEU A 338 -0.99 -15.59 24.41
C LEU A 338 -1.12 -14.08 24.27
N ILE A 339 -1.92 -13.59 23.31
CA ILE A 339 -2.18 -12.16 23.16
C ILE A 339 -3.16 -11.70 24.23
N ALA A 340 -4.29 -12.40 24.39
CA ALA A 340 -5.35 -12.04 25.31
C ALA A 340 -4.87 -11.95 26.77
N ASP A 341 -4.16 -12.97 27.26
CA ASP A 341 -3.67 -13.04 28.64
C ASP A 341 -2.61 -11.98 28.93
N LYS A 342 -1.66 -11.78 27.99
CA LYS A 342 -0.63 -10.74 28.13
C LYS A 342 -1.25 -9.35 28.08
N PHE A 343 -2.20 -9.13 27.18
CA PHE A 343 -2.92 -7.87 27.07
C PHE A 343 -3.65 -7.57 28.39
N ASP A 344 -4.42 -8.52 28.90
CA ASP A 344 -5.16 -8.41 30.15
C ASP A 344 -4.25 -8.10 31.35
N SER A 345 -3.10 -8.78 31.44
CA SER A 345 -2.13 -8.54 32.52
C SER A 345 -1.49 -7.14 32.52
N MET A 346 -1.61 -6.40 31.41
CA MET A 346 -1.01 -5.08 31.24
C MET A 346 -2.02 -3.93 31.26
N VAL A 347 -3.31 -4.24 31.22
CA VAL A 347 -4.39 -3.26 31.31
C VAL A 347 -4.64 -2.90 32.78
N ASP A 348 -4.75 -1.60 33.06
CA ASP A 348 -5.00 -1.10 34.42
C ASP A 348 -6.50 -0.98 34.72
N GLU A 349 -7.35 -0.82 33.69
CA GLU A 349 -8.79 -0.73 33.83
C GLU A 349 -9.44 -2.03 34.29
N LYS A 350 -10.57 -1.91 34.99
CA LYS A 350 -11.31 -3.07 35.49
C LYS A 350 -11.95 -3.83 34.32
N ARG A 351 -11.78 -5.16 34.31
CA ARG A 351 -12.46 -6.04 33.35
C ARG A 351 -13.97 -5.90 33.48
N TYR A 352 -14.63 -5.61 32.37
CA TYR A 352 -16.08 -5.55 32.28
C TYR A 352 -16.64 -6.97 32.28
N MET A 353 -17.56 -7.26 33.21
CA MET A 353 -18.14 -8.60 33.42
C MET A 353 -19.61 -8.72 33.00
N GLY A 354 -20.13 -7.74 32.24
CA GLY A 354 -21.50 -7.81 31.73
C GLY A 354 -21.66 -8.90 30.67
N ASN A 355 -22.88 -9.43 30.53
CA ASN A 355 -23.20 -10.36 29.45
C ASN A 355 -23.05 -9.67 28.09
N PHE A 356 -22.24 -10.29 27.24
CA PHE A 356 -21.92 -9.80 25.91
C PHE A 356 -22.83 -10.41 24.85
N ASP A 357 -23.48 -9.57 24.04
CA ASP A 357 -23.83 -9.92 22.66
C ASP A 357 -22.79 -9.33 21.69
N ILE A 358 -21.51 -9.49 22.06
CA ILE A 358 -20.34 -9.02 21.32
C ILE A 358 -19.29 -10.15 21.25
N PRO A 359 -18.45 -10.21 20.20
CA PRO A 359 -17.57 -11.35 19.95
C PRO A 359 -16.22 -11.28 20.69
N PHE A 360 -16.04 -10.36 21.65
CA PHE A 360 -14.77 -10.12 22.34
C PHE A 360 -14.85 -10.52 23.81
N GLU A 361 -13.87 -11.27 24.29
CA GLU A 361 -13.83 -11.80 25.67
C GLU A 361 -13.13 -10.84 26.66
N ASN A 362 -12.23 -9.99 26.16
CA ASN A 362 -11.38 -9.12 26.97
C ASN A 362 -11.80 -7.67 26.78
N CYS A 363 -12.66 -7.18 27.67
CA CYS A 363 -13.18 -5.82 27.66
C CYS A 363 -13.00 -5.14 29.01
N TYR A 364 -12.82 -3.82 28.99
CA TYR A 364 -12.42 -3.04 30.15
C TYR A 364 -13.25 -1.76 30.25
N GLU A 365 -13.76 -1.51 31.45
CA GLU A 365 -14.65 -0.38 31.74
C GLU A 365 -13.84 0.91 31.88
N LEU A 366 -14.26 1.94 31.14
CA LEU A 366 -13.67 3.26 31.22
C LEU A 366 -14.38 4.06 32.32
N SER A 367 -13.61 4.70 33.20
CA SER A 367 -14.24 5.55 34.21
C SER A 367 -14.91 6.78 33.57
N PRO A 368 -16.02 7.30 34.12
CA PRO A 368 -16.76 8.42 33.50
C PRO A 368 -15.94 9.69 33.26
N ASN A 369 -14.88 9.89 34.05
CA ASN A 369 -13.98 11.05 33.96
C ASN A 369 -12.66 10.74 33.23
N GLN A 370 -12.51 9.52 32.72
CA GLN A 370 -11.31 9.12 31.99
C GLN A 370 -11.25 9.84 30.65
N THR A 371 -10.11 10.43 30.32
CA THR A 371 -9.87 11.08 29.02
C THR A 371 -8.78 10.38 28.20
N LYS A 372 -8.03 9.47 28.83
CA LYS A 372 -7.00 8.63 28.19
C LYS A 372 -6.99 7.25 28.82
N PHE A 373 -6.82 6.23 28.01
CA PHE A 373 -6.51 4.87 28.46
C PHE A 373 -5.19 4.41 27.84
N ARG A 374 -4.62 3.35 28.38
CA ARG A 374 -3.35 2.77 27.91
C ARG A 374 -3.53 1.29 27.62
N TYR A 375 -2.97 0.85 26.51
CA TYR A 375 -2.89 -0.56 26.16
C TYR A 375 -1.46 -0.88 25.69
N PRO A 376 -1.02 -2.15 25.81
CA PRO A 376 0.32 -2.53 25.39
C PRO A 376 0.51 -2.37 23.88
N VAL A 377 1.68 -1.88 23.47
CA VAL A 377 2.07 -1.91 22.05
C VAL A 377 2.20 -3.36 21.61
N MET A 378 1.67 -3.70 20.45
CA MET A 378 1.76 -5.06 19.91
C MET A 378 2.33 -5.07 18.50
N ASN A 379 3.12 -6.09 18.18
CA ASN A 379 3.55 -6.35 16.83
C ASN A 379 3.68 -7.86 16.55
N LEU A 380 3.59 -8.18 15.26
CA LEU A 380 3.81 -9.51 14.71
C LEU A 380 5.15 -9.49 13.97
N THR A 381 6.01 -10.47 14.21
CA THR A 381 7.21 -10.64 13.40
C THR A 381 6.90 -11.61 12.28
N MET A 382 6.87 -11.09 11.06
CA MET A 382 6.56 -11.86 9.86
C MET A 382 7.75 -12.72 9.44
N LYS A 383 7.48 -13.75 8.63
CA LYS A 383 8.55 -14.50 7.96
C LYS A 383 9.40 -13.55 7.11
N GLY A 384 10.72 -13.58 7.32
CA GLY A 384 11.65 -12.58 6.77
C GLY A 384 12.13 -11.56 7.81
N GLY A 385 11.52 -11.53 9.00
CA GLY A 385 11.98 -10.73 10.14
C GLY A 385 11.40 -9.32 10.23
N ALA A 386 10.63 -8.89 9.23
CA ALA A 386 9.95 -7.60 9.26
C ALA A 386 8.87 -7.55 10.36
N HIS A 387 8.75 -6.42 11.04
CA HIS A 387 7.75 -6.20 12.08
C HIS A 387 6.50 -5.53 11.51
N PHE A 388 5.35 -6.11 11.80
CA PHE A 388 4.03 -5.53 11.52
C PHE A 388 3.42 -5.04 12.83
N PHE A 389 3.37 -3.73 13.04
CA PHE A 389 2.81 -3.14 14.26
C PHE A 389 1.29 -3.09 14.19
N ILE A 390 0.61 -3.42 15.29
CA ILE A 390 -0.85 -3.43 15.33
C ILE A 390 -1.31 -2.05 15.80
N ASN A 391 -1.74 -1.22 14.85
CA ASN A 391 -2.12 0.18 15.10
C ASN A 391 -3.50 0.31 15.77
N HIS A 392 -4.43 -0.61 15.47
CA HIS A 392 -5.81 -0.58 15.99
C HIS A 392 -6.18 -1.91 16.67
N PRO A 393 -5.56 -2.24 17.82
CA PRO A 393 -5.78 -3.52 18.50
C PRO A 393 -7.09 -3.58 19.29
N ILE A 394 -7.82 -2.47 19.40
CA ILE A 394 -8.99 -2.35 20.27
C ILE A 394 -10.19 -1.81 19.51
N VAL A 395 -11.37 -1.99 20.10
CA VAL A 395 -12.62 -1.35 19.69
C VAL A 395 -13.28 -0.71 20.90
N VAL A 396 -13.82 0.50 20.75
CA VAL A 396 -14.53 1.22 21.81
C VAL A 396 -16.03 1.10 21.60
N LEU A 397 -16.74 0.77 22.67
CA LEU A 397 -18.15 0.42 22.66
C LEU A 397 -18.90 1.15 23.79
N ALA A 398 -20.19 1.39 23.57
CA ALA A 398 -21.09 1.96 24.58
C ALA A 398 -21.98 0.89 25.19
N SER A 399 -22.14 0.90 26.51
CA SER A 399 -23.19 0.16 27.20
C SER A 399 -24.49 0.98 27.28
N GLU A 400 -25.64 0.31 27.43
CA GLU A 400 -26.96 0.96 27.61
C GLU A 400 -26.98 1.90 28.84
N ALA A 401 -26.13 1.64 29.84
CA ALA A 401 -26.06 2.39 31.10
C ALA A 401 -25.11 3.60 31.07
N THR A 402 -24.87 4.24 29.92
CA THR A 402 -23.97 5.41 29.74
C THR A 402 -22.49 5.20 30.07
N SER A 403 -22.08 3.95 30.35
CA SER A 403 -20.69 3.59 30.61
C SER A 403 -20.02 3.10 29.32
N TRP A 404 -18.85 3.63 29.02
CA TRP A 404 -18.05 3.24 27.88
C TRP A 404 -17.07 2.15 28.28
N PHE A 405 -16.79 1.23 27.36
CA PHE A 405 -15.77 0.21 27.55
C PHE A 405 -15.02 0.01 26.25
N TYR A 406 -13.80 -0.52 26.34
CA TYR A 406 -13.04 -0.93 25.17
C TYR A 406 -12.70 -2.41 25.27
N CYS A 407 -12.64 -3.09 24.13
CA CYS A 407 -12.29 -4.50 24.05
C CYS A 407 -11.05 -4.70 23.21
N LEU A 408 -10.26 -5.73 23.52
CA LEU A 408 -9.29 -6.30 22.60
C LEU A 408 -10.04 -6.79 21.36
N ALA A 409 -9.77 -6.19 20.20
CA ALA A 409 -10.46 -6.44 18.94
C ALA A 409 -9.92 -7.69 18.22
N ILE A 410 -9.77 -8.78 18.97
CA ILE A 410 -9.37 -10.10 18.50
C ILE A 410 -10.38 -11.10 19.04
N SER A 411 -10.95 -11.89 18.14
CA SER A 411 -11.89 -12.96 18.49
C SER A 411 -11.20 -14.33 18.44
N ARG A 412 -11.63 -15.23 19.32
CA ARG A 412 -11.18 -16.61 19.29
C ARG A 412 -11.75 -17.33 18.08
N SER A 413 -10.94 -18.18 17.47
CA SER A 413 -11.32 -19.07 16.37
C SER A 413 -10.87 -20.49 16.69
N ASP A 414 -11.65 -21.47 16.29
CA ASP A 414 -11.31 -22.88 16.51
C ASP A 414 -10.57 -23.50 15.32
N ASN A 415 -10.68 -22.89 14.13
CA ASN A 415 -10.35 -23.56 12.87
C ASN A 415 -9.34 -22.80 12.01
N ILE A 416 -9.35 -21.47 12.02
CA ILE A 416 -8.55 -20.66 11.10
C ILE A 416 -8.09 -19.34 11.74
N ASN A 417 -6.83 -18.98 11.49
CA ASN A 417 -6.31 -17.65 11.81
C ASN A 417 -6.57 -16.70 10.63
N ILE A 418 -7.13 -15.53 10.92
CA ILE A 418 -7.42 -14.48 9.95
C ILE A 418 -6.92 -13.15 10.54
N ILE A 419 -6.05 -12.47 9.79
CA ILE A 419 -5.74 -11.05 10.03
C ILE A 419 -6.81 -10.25 9.31
N GLY A 420 -7.71 -9.66 10.09
CA GLY A 420 -8.84 -8.90 9.58
C GLY A 420 -8.48 -7.44 9.28
N GLN A 421 -9.46 -6.72 8.76
CA GLN A 421 -9.35 -5.32 8.37
C GLN A 421 -8.86 -4.41 9.50
N ASN A 422 -9.23 -4.69 10.76
CA ASN A 422 -8.77 -3.91 11.91
C ASN A 422 -7.24 -3.81 12.04
N PHE A 423 -6.51 -4.84 11.59
CA PHE A 423 -5.04 -4.81 11.60
C PHE A 423 -4.46 -4.13 10.35
N MET A 424 -5.24 -3.98 9.29
CA MET A 424 -4.85 -3.29 8.06
C MET A 424 -4.94 -1.76 8.20
N THR A 425 -5.79 -1.27 9.10
CA THR A 425 -6.01 0.17 9.30
C THR A 425 -4.73 0.90 9.75
N GLY A 426 -4.39 1.98 9.06
CA GLY A 426 -3.17 2.77 9.26
C GLY A 426 -2.00 2.33 8.38
N TYR A 427 -2.24 1.43 7.43
CA TYR A 427 -1.26 0.99 6.46
C TYR A 427 -1.78 1.11 5.03
N HIS A 428 -0.84 1.41 4.13
CA HIS A 428 -0.93 1.06 2.72
C HIS A 428 -0.47 -0.40 2.58
N ILE A 429 -1.41 -1.29 2.31
CA ILE A 429 -1.19 -2.73 2.16
C ILE A 429 -1.14 -3.06 0.67
N VAL A 430 -0.11 -3.78 0.24
CA VAL A 430 0.15 -4.12 -1.16
C VAL A 430 0.13 -5.64 -1.32
N PHE A 431 -0.69 -6.12 -2.26
CA PHE A 431 -0.75 -7.51 -2.67
C PHE A 431 -0.01 -7.65 -4.00
N ASP A 432 1.31 -7.86 -3.95
CA ASP A 432 2.14 -8.07 -5.14
C ASP A 432 2.08 -9.57 -5.52
N ARG A 433 1.19 -9.90 -6.47
CA ARG A 433 0.93 -11.28 -6.92
C ARG A 433 1.86 -11.71 -8.04
N GLU A 434 2.71 -10.81 -8.54
CA GLU A 434 3.82 -11.16 -9.44
C GLU A 434 4.97 -11.75 -8.63
N LYS A 435 5.31 -11.11 -7.50
CA LYS A 435 6.34 -11.60 -6.56
C LYS A 435 5.80 -12.55 -5.50
N MET A 436 4.48 -12.65 -5.37
CA MET A 436 3.79 -13.41 -4.32
C MET A 436 4.19 -12.96 -2.91
N VAL A 437 4.17 -11.64 -2.68
CA VAL A 437 4.47 -11.01 -1.38
C VAL A 437 3.35 -10.06 -0.93
N LEU A 438 3.15 -9.98 0.38
CA LEU A 438 2.39 -8.93 1.03
C LEU A 438 3.35 -7.82 1.43
N GLY A 439 3.15 -6.61 0.90
CA GLY A 439 3.86 -5.40 1.30
C GLY A 439 3.04 -4.52 2.23
N TRP A 440 3.69 -3.75 3.10
CA TRP A 440 3.03 -2.72 3.90
C TRP A 440 3.95 -1.54 4.22
N LYS A 441 3.34 -0.35 4.29
CA LYS A 441 3.96 0.89 4.77
C LYS A 441 2.92 1.71 5.54
N GLU A 442 3.32 2.37 6.61
CA GLU A 442 2.40 3.25 7.37
C GLU A 442 1.82 4.33 6.45
N SER A 443 0.51 4.57 6.57
CA SER A 443 -0.19 5.57 5.76
C SER A 443 -1.51 5.99 6.38
N ASN A 444 -1.84 7.27 6.27
CA ASN A 444 -3.15 7.83 6.62
C ASN A 444 -4.21 7.69 5.51
N CYS A 445 -3.86 7.14 4.34
CA CYS A 445 -4.75 6.92 3.18
C CYS A 445 -5.34 8.19 2.56
N THR A 446 -4.86 9.37 2.92
CA THR A 446 -5.34 10.65 2.36
C THR A 446 -4.69 10.99 1.01
N GLY A 447 -3.71 10.19 0.56
CA GLY A 447 -2.84 10.53 -0.59
C GLY A 447 -1.71 11.50 -0.21
N TYR A 448 -1.75 12.06 1.00
CA TYR A 448 -0.72 12.92 1.57
C TYR A 448 0.12 12.14 2.59
N GLU A 449 1.12 11.41 2.12
CA GLU A 449 2.16 10.81 2.98
C GLU A 449 3.54 11.01 2.32
N ASP A 450 4.01 12.26 2.33
CA ASP A 450 5.42 12.66 2.51
C ASP A 450 5.50 14.15 2.95
N VAL A 451 4.58 14.61 3.80
CA VAL A 451 4.78 15.83 4.59
C VAL A 451 5.02 15.37 6.01
N LYS A 452 6.30 15.41 6.41
CA LYS A 452 6.83 15.22 7.77
C LYS A 452 5.74 15.44 8.83
N THR A 453 5.08 14.38 9.27
CA THR A 453 4.57 14.39 10.63
C THR A 453 5.82 14.26 11.49
N ASN A 454 6.25 15.38 12.07
CA ASN A 454 7.19 15.41 13.18
C ASN A 454 6.56 14.79 14.45
N ASN A 455 5.93 13.62 14.31
CA ASN A 455 5.88 12.66 15.38
C ASN A 455 7.04 11.73 15.12
N LEU A 456 8.13 11.96 15.86
CA LEU A 456 9.20 10.99 16.04
C LEU A 456 8.58 9.57 15.98
N PRO A 457 9.16 8.62 15.22
CA PRO A 457 8.82 7.23 15.46
C PRO A 457 8.99 7.03 16.97
N ILE A 458 7.94 6.60 17.65
CA ILE A 458 8.06 6.17 19.04
C ILE A 458 8.76 4.80 18.96
N HIS A 459 10.02 4.82 18.54
CA HIS A 459 11.00 3.85 18.94
C HIS A 459 11.25 4.12 20.43
N PRO A 460 10.83 3.23 21.34
CA PRO A 460 11.43 3.25 22.66
C PRO A 460 12.93 3.11 22.50
N SER A 461 13.67 4.12 22.98
CA SER A 461 15.13 4.22 22.94
C SER A 461 15.84 2.86 22.99
N THR A 462 16.69 2.65 21.99
CA THR A 462 17.77 1.68 21.94
C THR A 462 18.49 1.60 23.29
N ALA A 463 18.37 0.47 23.97
CA ALA A 463 19.29 0.10 25.03
C ALA A 463 20.64 -0.29 24.39
N PRO A 464 21.79 0.06 25.02
CA PRO A 464 23.10 -0.16 24.42
C PRO A 464 23.42 -1.66 24.29
N THR A 465 23.95 -2.00 23.13
CA THR A 465 24.46 -3.31 22.72
C THR A 465 25.54 -3.78 23.70
N ALA A 466 25.27 -4.84 24.46
CA ALA A 466 26.29 -5.61 25.15
C ALA A 466 26.38 -6.99 24.49
N ALA A 467 27.56 -7.29 23.93
CA ALA A 467 27.88 -8.57 23.31
C ALA A 467 27.79 -9.74 24.32
N PRO A 468 27.56 -10.99 23.86
CA PRO A 468 27.39 -12.15 24.73
C PRO A 468 28.73 -12.72 25.19
N ALA A 469 28.85 -13.03 26.48
CA ALA A 469 29.91 -13.90 27.03
C ALA A 469 29.33 -15.29 27.36
N PRO A 470 30.14 -16.37 27.32
CA PRO A 470 29.67 -17.73 27.07
C PRO A 470 29.21 -18.49 28.33
N GLY A 471 28.34 -19.45 28.05
CA GLY A 471 27.65 -20.40 28.94
C GLY A 471 28.35 -20.89 30.21
N THR A 472 27.51 -21.14 31.21
CA THR A 472 27.75 -22.24 32.16
C THR A 472 26.43 -22.95 32.47
N THR A 473 26.43 -24.23 32.13
CA THR A 473 25.35 -25.21 32.31
C THR A 473 25.29 -25.62 33.78
N ILE A 474 24.13 -25.53 34.44
CA ILE A 474 23.85 -26.34 35.64
C ILE A 474 22.38 -26.81 35.58
N LYS A 475 22.22 -28.15 35.57
CA LYS A 475 20.96 -28.89 35.71
C LYS A 475 20.52 -28.96 37.19
N PRO A 476 19.23 -29.21 37.48
CA PRO A 476 18.65 -29.05 38.81
C PRO A 476 18.77 -30.32 39.66
N GLU A 477 18.86 -30.14 40.98
CA GLU A 477 18.61 -31.21 41.94
C GLU A 477 17.83 -30.69 43.14
N ALA A 478 16.90 -31.52 43.61
CA ALA A 478 15.89 -31.27 44.62
C ALA A 478 16.36 -31.72 46.01
N ASN A 479 15.95 -31.02 47.09
CA ASN A 479 15.11 -31.61 48.15
C ASN A 479 14.80 -30.65 49.33
N SER A 480 13.51 -30.63 49.65
CA SER A 480 12.85 -30.80 50.97
C SER A 480 13.14 -29.91 52.20
N GLN A 481 12.00 -29.43 52.75
CA GLN A 481 11.58 -29.36 54.16
C GLN A 481 11.63 -28.03 54.97
N MET A 482 10.42 -27.48 55.14
CA MET A 482 9.67 -27.18 56.38
C MET A 482 10.14 -26.17 57.45
N ASN A 483 9.21 -25.23 57.71
CA ASN A 483 8.65 -24.74 58.99
C ASN A 483 9.04 -23.36 59.58
N ASN A 484 8.02 -22.49 59.53
CA ASN A 484 7.42 -21.61 60.56
C ASN A 484 8.14 -20.42 61.23
N SER A 485 7.46 -19.27 61.08
CA SER A 485 6.99 -18.31 62.11
C SER A 485 7.59 -16.88 62.15
N SER A 486 6.67 -15.94 61.85
CA SER A 486 6.35 -14.60 62.39
C SER A 486 7.38 -13.45 62.56
N GLU A 487 6.83 -12.26 62.27
CA GLU A 487 7.15 -10.88 62.74
C GLU A 487 8.18 -9.99 62.00
N THR A 488 7.60 -9.09 61.18
CA THR A 488 7.84 -7.63 61.05
C THR A 488 9.16 -7.01 61.52
N LEU A 489 9.94 -6.36 60.63
CA LEU A 489 9.92 -4.90 60.34
C LEU A 489 11.03 -4.53 59.34
N ASP A 490 10.75 -3.49 58.55
CA ASP A 490 11.65 -2.60 57.80
C ASP A 490 12.20 -2.94 56.39
N LYS A 491 11.97 -1.94 55.54
CA LYS A 491 12.27 -1.73 54.12
C LYS A 491 13.77 -1.84 53.81
N PRO A 492 14.12 -2.17 52.55
CA PRO A 492 14.56 -1.07 51.68
C PRO A 492 13.97 -1.10 50.27
N ARG A 493 13.89 0.11 49.71
CA ARG A 493 13.61 0.43 48.31
C ARG A 493 14.36 -0.50 47.35
N SER A 494 13.63 -1.14 46.44
CA SER A 494 14.19 -1.58 45.16
C SER A 494 13.34 -0.99 44.04
N ALA A 495 13.98 -0.11 43.27
CA ALA A 495 13.46 0.44 42.04
C ALA A 495 13.58 -0.61 40.94
N ASN A 496 12.48 -1.33 40.67
CA ASN A 496 12.31 -2.10 39.44
C ASN A 496 11.24 -1.41 38.60
N ASN A 497 11.62 -0.35 37.90
CA ASN A 497 10.84 0.15 36.77
C ASN A 497 11.22 -0.66 35.54
N SER A 498 10.61 -1.84 35.38
CA SER A 498 10.40 -2.40 34.06
C SER A 498 9.51 -1.41 33.32
N LYS A 499 10.06 -0.60 32.41
CA LYS A 499 9.28 0.34 31.60
C LYS A 499 8.29 -0.48 30.75
N LYS A 500 7.03 -0.60 31.20
CA LYS A 500 5.92 -1.12 30.41
C LYS A 500 5.81 -0.25 29.15
N LEU A 501 5.94 -0.85 27.97
CA LEU A 501 5.77 -0.15 26.69
C LEU A 501 4.28 -0.08 26.37
N GLY A 502 3.64 1.02 26.76
CA GLY A 502 2.23 1.27 26.50
C GLY A 502 2.00 2.38 25.48
N SER A 503 1.01 2.20 24.62
CA SER A 503 0.42 3.27 23.82
C SER A 503 -0.65 3.98 24.64
N SER A 504 -0.76 5.30 24.51
CA SER A 504 -1.84 6.09 25.12
C SER A 504 -2.71 6.68 24.02
N VAL A 505 -4.02 6.43 24.07
CA VAL A 505 -4.99 6.98 23.12
C VAL A 505 -5.90 7.97 23.85
N ILE A 506 -6.22 9.08 23.18
CA ILE A 506 -7.16 10.08 23.67
C ILE A 506 -8.58 9.58 23.40
N LEU A 507 -9.43 9.56 24.43
CA LEU A 507 -10.78 9.01 24.33
C LEU A 507 -11.66 9.73 23.30
N SER A 508 -11.46 11.03 23.07
CA SER A 508 -12.23 11.79 22.08
C SER A 508 -12.09 11.23 20.65
N SER A 509 -10.88 10.86 20.22
CA SER A 509 -10.67 10.28 18.88
C SER A 509 -11.24 8.87 18.76
N ALA A 510 -11.34 8.13 19.86
CA ALA A 510 -11.92 6.79 19.88
C ALA A 510 -13.45 6.81 20.02
N PHE A 511 -14.03 7.90 20.55
CA PHE A 511 -15.47 8.09 20.63
C PHE A 511 -16.11 8.46 19.30
N ASP A 512 -15.39 9.17 18.42
CA ASP A 512 -15.87 9.46 17.06
C ASP A 512 -16.18 8.15 16.30
N ASP A 513 -15.37 7.10 16.48
CA ASP A 513 -15.62 5.76 15.90
C ASP A 513 -16.78 5.00 16.58
N ALA A 514 -17.07 5.28 17.86
CA ALA A 514 -18.04 4.52 18.67
C ALA A 514 -19.46 5.13 18.70
N LEU A 515 -19.59 6.45 18.53
CA LEU A 515 -20.87 7.17 18.58
C LEU A 515 -21.81 6.84 17.40
N GLU A 516 -21.26 6.41 16.27
CA GLU A 516 -22.03 6.04 15.07
C GLU A 516 -22.66 4.63 15.14
N GLY A 517 -22.29 3.80 16.12
CA GLY A 517 -22.79 2.42 16.30
C GLY A 517 -23.92 2.26 17.34
N LYS A 518 -24.45 3.36 17.91
CA LYS A 518 -25.34 3.32 19.07
C LYS A 518 -26.66 2.59 18.75
N GLY A 519 -26.89 1.44 19.40
CA GLY A 519 -28.21 0.75 19.41
C GLY A 519 -28.33 -0.56 18.60
N ARG A 520 -27.23 -1.20 18.17
CA ARG A 520 -27.27 -2.50 17.45
C ARG A 520 -26.28 -3.51 18.02
N SER A 521 -26.63 -4.80 17.94
CA SER A 521 -25.77 -5.93 18.37
C SER A 521 -24.50 -6.00 17.52
N LEU A 522 -23.33 -5.95 18.17
CA LEU A 522 -22.01 -6.03 17.51
C LEU A 522 -21.71 -7.42 16.96
N ARG A 523 -22.30 -8.48 17.52
CA ARG A 523 -22.21 -9.82 16.94
C ARG A 523 -22.78 -9.86 15.51
N LYS A 524 -23.75 -9.02 15.21
CA LYS A 524 -24.30 -8.85 13.85
C LYS A 524 -23.50 -7.86 12.99
N GLN A 525 -22.40 -7.30 13.47
CA GLN A 525 -21.55 -6.36 12.73
C GLN A 525 -20.11 -6.87 12.54
N ALA A 526 -19.65 -7.76 13.41
CA ALA A 526 -18.42 -8.52 13.22
C ALA A 526 -18.67 -9.58 12.15
N MET A 527 -17.96 -9.45 11.03
CA MET A 527 -18.13 -10.28 9.85
C MET A 527 -16.83 -10.99 9.52
N ALA A 528 -16.95 -12.20 9.00
CA ALA A 528 -15.86 -12.97 8.42
C ALA A 528 -16.28 -13.54 7.06
N PHE A 529 -15.70 -12.99 5.98
CA PHE A 529 -15.99 -13.38 4.59
C PHE A 529 -14.85 -14.10 3.88
N ALA A 530 -13.96 -14.73 4.63
CA ALA A 530 -13.16 -15.80 4.06
C ALA A 530 -14.07 -16.94 3.56
N ARG A 531 -13.76 -17.47 2.38
CA ARG A 531 -14.42 -18.66 1.84
C ARG A 531 -14.23 -19.85 2.79
N CYS A 532 -15.31 -20.56 3.10
CA CYS A 532 -15.22 -21.78 3.90
C CYS A 532 -14.47 -22.87 3.11
N LEU A 533 -13.35 -23.35 3.64
CA LEU A 533 -12.50 -24.37 3.01
C LEU A 533 -12.89 -25.81 3.37
N LEU A 534 -13.93 -25.99 4.19
CA LEU A 534 -14.40 -27.31 4.61
C LEU A 534 -15.32 -27.92 3.55
N PRO A 535 -15.14 -29.20 3.15
CA PRO A 535 -16.11 -29.89 2.32
C PRO A 535 -17.41 -30.10 3.12
N LEU A 536 -18.48 -29.43 2.72
CA LEU A 536 -19.80 -29.67 3.30
C LEU A 536 -20.38 -31.02 2.81
N PRO A 537 -21.13 -31.76 3.63
CA PRO A 537 -21.84 -32.95 3.19
C PRO A 537 -22.86 -32.60 2.09
N LEU A 538 -22.93 -33.44 1.07
CA LEU A 538 -23.85 -33.33 -0.06
C LEU A 538 -25.29 -33.60 0.43
N GLU A 539 -26.07 -32.57 0.77
CA GLU A 539 -27.52 -32.73 0.90
C GLU A 539 -28.15 -32.71 -0.50
N THR A 540 -28.56 -33.89 -0.97
CA THR A 540 -29.39 -34.02 -2.16
C THR A 540 -30.75 -33.37 -1.90
N LEU A 541 -31.07 -32.30 -2.63
CA LEU A 541 -32.43 -31.75 -2.68
C LEU A 541 -33.41 -32.85 -3.12
N LYS A 542 -34.20 -33.38 -2.18
CA LYS A 542 -35.45 -34.05 -2.49
C LYS A 542 -36.56 -33.00 -2.41
N HIS A 543 -37.24 -32.78 -3.55
CA HIS A 543 -38.45 -31.97 -3.63
C HIS A 543 -39.51 -32.45 -2.62
N PRO A 544 -40.22 -31.55 -1.91
CA PRO A 544 -41.33 -31.93 -1.07
C PRO A 544 -42.63 -31.98 -1.89
N THR A 545 -43.23 -33.15 -2.00
CA THR A 545 -44.67 -33.29 -2.25
C THR A 545 -45.40 -33.38 -0.91
N SER A 546 -46.43 -32.55 -0.77
CA SER A 546 -47.32 -32.38 0.38
C SER A 546 -47.93 -33.67 0.97
N SER A 547 -47.98 -33.80 2.30
CA SER A 547 -49.20 -34.12 3.07
C SER A 547 -48.98 -34.30 4.60
N ILE A 548 -49.71 -33.50 5.38
CA ILE A 548 -50.48 -33.79 6.61
C ILE A 548 -50.06 -34.98 7.51
N PHE A 549 -49.54 -34.72 8.72
CA PHE A 549 -50.12 -35.06 10.06
C PHE A 549 -49.09 -35.00 11.21
N ALA A 550 -49.52 -34.37 12.31
CA ALA A 550 -49.22 -34.49 13.74
C ALA A 550 -47.95 -35.17 14.33
N SER A 551 -47.40 -34.43 15.32
CA SER A 551 -47.05 -34.83 16.69
C SER A 551 -45.76 -35.59 17.06
N SER A 552 -45.10 -35.01 18.08
CA SER A 552 -44.53 -35.61 19.30
C SER A 552 -43.06 -36.09 19.35
N SER A 553 -42.27 -35.30 20.10
CA SER A 553 -41.44 -35.62 21.29
C SER A 553 -40.28 -36.64 21.27
N SER A 554 -39.19 -36.18 21.90
CA SER A 554 -38.22 -36.90 22.78
C SER A 554 -37.31 -37.97 22.13
N SER A 555 -36.06 -38.22 22.52
CA SER A 555 -35.13 -37.67 23.51
C SER A 555 -33.78 -38.41 23.38
N SER A 556 -32.70 -37.72 23.75
CA SER A 556 -31.56 -38.20 24.56
C SER A 556 -30.62 -39.33 24.07
N SER A 557 -29.35 -38.91 23.88
CA SER A 557 -28.10 -39.41 24.51
C SER A 557 -27.73 -40.89 24.35
N SER A 558 -26.57 -41.19 23.76
CA SER A 558 -25.27 -41.53 24.41
C SER A 558 -24.74 -42.76 23.64
N THR A 559 -23.47 -43.13 23.47
CA THR A 559 -22.20 -42.88 24.16
C THR A 559 -21.07 -43.31 23.21
N GLN A 560 -19.86 -42.80 23.42
CA GLN A 560 -18.58 -43.21 22.82
C GLN A 560 -18.21 -44.68 23.09
N CYS A 561 -17.44 -45.31 22.18
CA CYS A 561 -16.11 -45.89 22.49
C CYS A 561 -15.37 -46.46 21.26
N SER A 562 -14.24 -45.82 20.96
CA SER A 562 -12.88 -46.27 20.55
C SER A 562 -12.56 -47.58 19.81
N PHE A 563 -11.80 -47.37 18.70
CA PHE A 563 -10.57 -48.02 18.21
C PHE A 563 -10.36 -49.56 18.27
N THR A 564 -10.01 -50.16 17.12
CA THR A 564 -8.75 -50.94 16.96
C THR A 564 -8.30 -51.04 15.50
N VAL A 565 -6.98 -50.91 15.29
CA VAL A 565 -6.22 -51.13 14.05
C VAL A 565 -5.87 -52.62 13.91
N ALA A 566 -5.88 -53.16 12.69
CA ALA A 566 -5.13 -54.37 12.36
C ALA A 566 -4.54 -54.30 10.93
N PHE A 567 -3.22 -54.40 10.86
CA PHE A 567 -2.43 -54.65 9.65
C PHE A 567 -2.51 -56.13 9.23
N ASN A 568 -2.44 -56.43 7.92
CA ASN A 568 -1.71 -57.60 7.44
C ASN A 568 -1.30 -57.48 5.96
N SER A 569 0.02 -57.57 5.76
CA SER A 569 0.77 -57.96 4.54
C SER A 569 0.63 -59.49 4.28
N ALA A 570 0.86 -60.16 3.15
CA ALA A 570 1.62 -59.90 1.92
C ALA A 570 1.29 -60.93 0.80
N SER A 571 1.57 -60.55 -0.46
CA SER A 571 2.22 -61.31 -1.56
C SER A 571 1.53 -62.48 -2.31
N ARG A 572 1.35 -62.31 -3.64
CA ARG A 572 1.97 -63.15 -4.71
C ARG A 572 1.77 -62.58 -6.14
N ARG A 573 2.91 -62.35 -6.84
CA ARG A 573 3.32 -62.71 -8.24
C ARG A 573 2.35 -62.49 -9.43
N ARG A 574 2.75 -62.20 -10.68
CA ARG A 574 3.98 -61.82 -11.43
C ARG A 574 3.52 -61.62 -12.90
N GLY A 575 4.10 -60.69 -13.67
CA GLY A 575 3.92 -60.58 -15.12
C GLY A 575 4.71 -59.41 -15.71
N ASP A 576 5.89 -59.72 -16.28
CA ASP A 576 6.87 -58.81 -16.87
C ASP A 576 6.50 -58.37 -18.31
N PHE A 577 6.91 -57.16 -18.73
CA PHE A 577 7.46 -56.86 -20.08
C PHE A 577 8.29 -55.54 -20.06
N ASN A 578 9.37 -55.53 -20.84
CA ASN A 578 10.58 -54.69 -20.76
C ASN A 578 10.61 -53.40 -21.64
N LEU A 579 11.21 -52.32 -21.10
CA LEU A 579 12.22 -51.32 -21.63
C LEU A 579 12.05 -50.63 -23.02
N PRO A 580 12.72 -49.49 -23.36
CA PRO A 580 13.96 -48.94 -22.77
C PRO A 580 14.09 -47.41 -22.56
N ILE A 581 15.22 -47.11 -21.89
CA ILE A 581 15.90 -45.84 -21.61
C ILE A 581 16.59 -45.29 -22.87
N SER A 582 16.65 -43.96 -23.04
CA SER A 582 17.74 -43.34 -23.80
C SER A 582 18.25 -42.06 -23.14
N THR A 583 19.58 -41.97 -23.11
CA THR A 583 20.43 -40.88 -22.66
C THR A 583 20.91 -40.15 -23.92
N LEU A 584 20.92 -38.82 -23.95
CA LEU A 584 21.84 -38.10 -24.84
C LEU A 584 22.26 -36.77 -24.23
N CYS A 585 23.56 -36.70 -23.95
CA CYS A 585 24.33 -35.51 -23.61
C CYS A 585 25.12 -35.15 -24.88
N CYS A 586 25.12 -33.88 -25.30
CA CYS A 586 26.11 -33.40 -26.27
C CYS A 586 26.60 -32.00 -25.88
N LYS A 587 27.92 -31.93 -25.70
CA LYS A 587 28.72 -30.72 -25.45
C LYS A 587 28.91 -29.95 -26.76
N THR A 588 28.85 -28.62 -26.71
CA THR A 588 29.80 -27.77 -27.43
C THR A 588 30.18 -26.60 -26.53
N GLY A 589 31.49 -26.47 -26.26
CA GLY A 589 32.05 -25.29 -25.62
C GLY A 589 32.65 -24.40 -26.69
N HIS A 590 32.52 -23.08 -26.54
CA HIS A 590 33.44 -22.12 -27.14
C HIS A 590 33.84 -21.07 -26.10
N ARG A 591 35.15 -20.90 -26.02
CA ARG A 591 35.93 -20.03 -25.16
C ARG A 591 36.16 -18.75 -25.96
N VAL A 592 35.78 -17.58 -25.45
CA VAL A 592 36.25 -16.30 -26.03
C VAL A 592 37.03 -15.52 -24.99
N LYS A 593 38.27 -15.24 -25.39
CA LYS A 593 39.31 -14.51 -24.68
C LYS A 593 39.24 -13.07 -25.19
N ALA A 594 39.17 -12.10 -24.30
CA ALA A 594 39.28 -10.68 -24.63
C ALA A 594 40.68 -10.31 -25.14
N LYS A 595 40.76 -9.35 -26.09
CA LYS A 595 41.83 -8.34 -26.21
C LYS A 595 41.39 -7.14 -27.09
N PRO A 596 42.03 -5.96 -26.94
CA PRO A 596 41.41 -4.63 -27.07
C PRO A 596 41.76 -3.88 -28.37
N HIS A 597 40.93 -2.89 -28.70
CA HIS A 597 41.12 -1.71 -29.57
C HIS A 597 39.71 -1.11 -29.78
N ASP A 598 39.42 0.17 -29.91
CA ASP A 598 40.06 1.45 -29.65
C ASP A 598 38.89 2.46 -29.60
N SER A 599 39.11 3.63 -29.00
CA SER A 599 38.10 4.67 -28.73
C SER A 599 37.39 5.19 -29.98
N GLU A 600 36.08 4.99 -30.09
CA GLU A 600 35.22 5.80 -30.95
C GLU A 600 33.87 6.01 -30.24
N ALA A 601 33.55 7.28 -29.95
CA ALA A 601 32.36 7.68 -29.21
C ALA A 601 31.15 7.64 -30.16
N THR A 602 30.37 6.57 -30.10
CA THR A 602 29.07 6.50 -30.79
C THR A 602 27.99 6.97 -29.83
N VAL A 603 27.48 8.18 -30.09
CA VAL A 603 26.31 8.77 -29.43
C VAL A 603 25.10 7.86 -29.69
N VAL A 604 24.54 7.28 -28.63
CA VAL A 604 23.29 6.51 -28.69
C VAL A 604 22.13 7.49 -28.84
N ALA A 605 21.72 7.75 -30.08
CA ALA A 605 20.46 8.40 -30.41
C ALA A 605 19.38 7.31 -30.55
N GLY A 606 18.36 7.34 -29.70
CA GLY A 606 17.26 6.38 -29.76
C GLY A 606 16.29 6.45 -28.60
N SER A 607 15.68 7.62 -28.38
CA SER A 607 14.30 7.85 -27.89
C SER A 607 14.23 9.26 -27.29
N PHE A 608 14.04 10.27 -28.13
CA PHE A 608 13.73 11.62 -27.69
C PHE A 608 12.30 11.96 -28.07
N THR A 609 11.57 12.48 -27.09
CA THR A 609 10.30 13.20 -27.26
C THR A 609 10.47 14.30 -28.30
N GLU A 610 9.53 14.45 -29.23
CA GLU A 610 9.51 15.53 -30.21
C GLU A 610 9.28 16.86 -29.48
N PHE A 611 10.35 17.67 -29.31
CA PHE A 611 10.27 18.99 -28.69
C PHE A 611 9.86 20.04 -29.73
N LYS A 612 8.84 20.86 -29.44
CA LYS A 612 8.32 21.88 -30.37
C LYS A 612 8.75 23.30 -29.99
N HIS A 613 8.95 23.57 -28.69
CA HIS A 613 9.38 24.89 -28.22
C HIS A 613 10.51 24.79 -27.18
N LEU A 614 11.67 25.39 -27.48
CA LEU A 614 12.88 25.36 -26.65
C LEU A 614 13.15 26.72 -26.00
N LEU A 615 13.51 26.73 -24.72
CA LEU A 615 14.02 27.91 -24.02
C LEU A 615 15.54 27.86 -23.93
N LEU A 616 16.19 28.97 -24.27
CA LEU A 616 17.61 29.20 -24.03
C LEU A 616 17.81 30.43 -23.13
N PRO A 617 17.95 30.23 -21.82
CA PRO A 617 18.31 31.31 -20.92
C PRO A 617 19.81 31.60 -20.95
N ILE A 618 20.14 32.88 -21.06
CA ILE A 618 21.50 33.40 -21.06
C ILE A 618 21.64 34.35 -19.87
N THR A 619 22.47 33.95 -18.91
CA THR A 619 22.86 34.76 -17.73
C THR A 619 24.32 35.19 -17.78
N ASP A 620 24.99 34.85 -18.88
CA ASP A 620 26.38 35.19 -19.11
C ASP A 620 26.53 36.70 -19.27
N ARG A 621 27.58 37.27 -18.66
CA ARG A 621 27.90 38.69 -18.76
C ARG A 621 29.04 38.98 -19.72
N ASN A 622 29.68 37.95 -20.27
CA ASN A 622 30.76 38.09 -21.24
C ASN A 622 30.18 38.51 -22.61
N PRO A 623 30.62 39.65 -23.18
CA PRO A 623 30.16 40.10 -24.50
C PRO A 623 30.46 39.10 -25.64
N PHE A 624 31.45 38.23 -25.45
CA PHE A 624 31.83 37.20 -26.43
C PHE A 624 31.31 35.80 -26.07
N LEU A 625 30.56 35.67 -24.98
CA LEU A 625 30.04 34.41 -24.43
C LEU A 625 31.14 33.44 -23.97
N SER A 626 30.95 32.88 -22.79
CA SER A 626 31.69 31.74 -22.24
C SER A 626 31.53 30.50 -23.12
N GLU A 627 32.48 29.58 -23.01
CA GLU A 627 32.43 28.31 -23.74
C GLU A 627 31.19 27.51 -23.36
N GLY A 628 30.81 27.49 -22.08
CA GLY A 628 29.60 26.83 -21.61
C GLY A 628 28.32 27.40 -22.24
N THR A 629 28.26 28.73 -22.43
CA THR A 629 27.12 29.41 -23.06
C THR A 629 27.09 29.18 -24.57
N ARG A 630 28.25 29.15 -25.24
CA ARG A 630 28.36 28.78 -26.66
C ARG A 630 27.91 27.35 -26.91
N GLN A 631 28.27 26.43 -26.03
CA GLN A 631 27.83 25.03 -26.09
C GLN A 631 26.32 24.89 -25.89
N ALA A 632 25.74 25.68 -24.96
CA ALA A 632 24.29 25.77 -24.81
C ALA A 632 23.59 26.27 -26.07
N ILE A 633 24.09 27.34 -26.69
CA ILE A 633 23.55 27.85 -27.97
C ILE A 633 23.64 26.79 -29.07
N ALA A 634 24.80 26.15 -29.24
CA ALA A 634 25.01 25.14 -30.27
C ALA A 634 24.10 23.91 -30.07
N THR A 635 23.94 23.47 -28.82
CA THR A 635 23.09 22.32 -28.49
C THR A 635 21.61 22.63 -28.71
N THR A 636 21.14 23.81 -28.29
CA THR A 636 19.76 24.25 -28.53
C THR A 636 19.47 24.35 -30.03
N ALA A 637 20.39 24.91 -30.82
CA ALA A 637 20.23 24.98 -32.26
C ALA A 637 20.21 23.58 -32.91
N ALA A 638 21.08 22.67 -32.49
CA ALA A 638 21.07 21.30 -32.99
C ALA A 638 19.78 20.55 -32.65
N LEU A 639 19.29 20.70 -31.41
CA LEU A 639 18.02 20.12 -30.96
C LEU A 639 16.83 20.69 -31.73
N ALA A 640 16.79 22.01 -31.93
CA ALA A 640 15.73 22.66 -32.70
C ALA A 640 15.73 22.18 -34.15
N LYS A 641 16.90 22.08 -34.78
CA LYS A 641 17.02 21.63 -36.19
C LYS A 641 16.57 20.19 -36.38
N ASN A 642 16.91 19.31 -35.43
CA ASN A 642 16.57 17.89 -35.51
C ASN A 642 15.07 17.64 -35.26
N ASN A 643 14.40 18.50 -34.50
CA ASN A 643 12.99 18.34 -34.12
C ASN A 643 12.03 19.32 -34.82
N GLY A 644 12.54 20.26 -35.63
CA GLY A 644 11.73 21.34 -36.21
C GLY A 644 11.14 22.30 -35.17
N ALA A 645 11.87 22.54 -34.07
CA ALA A 645 11.40 23.31 -32.92
C ALA A 645 11.69 24.81 -33.06
N ASP A 646 10.84 25.64 -32.44
CA ASP A 646 11.08 27.07 -32.29
C ASP A 646 11.98 27.36 -31.08
N ILE A 647 12.86 28.36 -31.21
CA ILE A 647 13.76 28.79 -30.14
C ILE A 647 13.27 30.13 -29.55
N THR A 648 13.11 30.17 -28.23
CA THR A 648 13.01 31.40 -27.46
C THR A 648 14.30 31.60 -26.66
N VAL A 649 14.98 32.72 -26.89
CA VAL A 649 16.17 33.14 -26.15
C VAL A 649 15.76 34.18 -25.13
N ILE A 650 16.17 33.99 -23.87
CA ILE A 650 15.96 35.00 -22.83
C ILE A 650 17.30 35.44 -22.24
N LEU A 651 17.58 36.74 -22.34
CA LEU A 651 18.76 37.35 -21.74
C LEU A 651 18.38 37.95 -20.38
N ILE A 652 19.06 37.51 -19.33
CA ILE A 652 18.74 37.86 -17.95
C ILE A 652 19.97 38.48 -17.28
N ASP A 653 19.83 39.72 -16.81
CA ASP A 653 20.83 40.36 -15.93
C ASP A 653 20.12 41.14 -14.82
N GLU A 654 20.69 41.12 -13.63
CA GLU A 654 20.24 41.91 -12.48
C GLU A 654 20.55 43.41 -12.65
N LYS A 655 21.45 43.78 -13.56
CA LYS A 655 21.80 45.17 -13.86
C LYS A 655 20.94 45.76 -14.99
N GLN A 656 20.64 47.06 -14.90
CA GLN A 656 19.90 47.76 -15.95
C GLN A 656 20.72 47.94 -17.23
N LYS A 657 20.03 47.97 -18.37
CA LYS A 657 20.60 48.08 -19.74
C LYS A 657 21.60 49.24 -19.90
N GLU A 658 21.37 50.37 -19.23
CA GLU A 658 22.22 51.58 -19.29
C GLU A 658 23.62 51.39 -18.65
N SER A 659 23.80 50.35 -17.85
CA SER A 659 25.07 50.02 -17.19
C SER A 659 25.91 48.98 -17.95
N PHE A 660 25.45 48.55 -19.13
CA PHE A 660 26.03 47.45 -19.91
C PHE A 660 26.59 47.98 -21.25
N PRO A 661 27.80 48.57 -21.26
CA PRO A 661 28.33 49.28 -22.44
C PRO A 661 28.61 48.38 -23.66
N GLU A 662 28.61 47.05 -23.49
CA GLU A 662 28.90 46.07 -24.54
C GLU A 662 27.71 45.15 -24.86
N HIS A 663 26.49 45.58 -24.52
CA HIS A 663 25.23 44.83 -24.74
C HIS A 663 24.99 44.44 -26.20
N GLU A 664 25.24 45.38 -27.11
CA GLU A 664 25.07 45.16 -28.55
C GLU A 664 26.08 44.14 -29.11
N ASN A 665 27.28 44.09 -28.53
CA ASN A 665 28.28 43.09 -28.90
C ASN A 665 27.83 41.69 -28.45
N GLN A 666 27.23 41.59 -27.26
CA GLN A 666 26.70 40.35 -26.73
C GLN A 666 25.53 39.80 -27.57
N LEU A 667 24.56 40.65 -27.91
CA LEU A 667 23.45 40.28 -28.80
C LEU A 667 23.94 39.88 -30.19
N SER A 668 24.96 40.57 -30.72
CA SER A 668 25.60 40.22 -31.98
C SER A 668 26.29 38.86 -31.91
N SER A 669 26.96 38.55 -30.80
CA SER A 669 27.60 37.25 -30.56
C SER A 669 26.57 36.12 -30.47
N ILE A 670 25.46 36.32 -29.74
CA ILE A 670 24.37 35.34 -29.63
C ILE A 670 23.77 35.07 -31.01
N ARG A 671 23.46 36.12 -31.77
CA ARG A 671 22.92 36.00 -33.13
C ARG A 671 23.88 35.25 -34.05
N TRP A 672 25.17 35.55 -33.98
CA TRP A 672 26.19 34.88 -34.78
C TRP A 672 26.22 33.37 -34.48
N HIS A 673 26.28 32.97 -33.21
CA HIS A 673 26.31 31.56 -32.82
C HIS A 673 25.03 30.79 -33.15
N LEU A 674 23.85 31.41 -33.03
CA LEU A 674 22.59 30.79 -33.48
C LEU A 674 22.54 30.64 -35.01
N SER A 675 23.12 31.61 -35.75
CA SER A 675 23.19 31.55 -37.21
C SER A 675 24.12 30.44 -37.72
N GLU A 676 25.22 30.17 -37.02
CA GLU A 676 26.08 29.00 -37.29
C GLU A 676 25.32 27.68 -37.10
N GLY A 677 24.39 27.65 -36.14
CA GLY A 677 23.44 26.54 -35.92
C GLY A 677 22.30 26.45 -36.94
N GLY A 678 22.19 27.42 -37.87
CA GLY A 678 21.16 27.47 -38.92
C GLY A 678 19.88 28.21 -38.54
N PHE A 679 19.85 28.97 -37.44
CA PHE A 679 18.68 29.71 -36.97
C PHE A 679 18.88 31.23 -37.12
N GLN A 680 18.12 31.84 -38.03
CA GLN A 680 18.06 33.30 -38.21
C GLN A 680 16.80 33.92 -37.60
N GLU A 681 15.74 33.13 -37.42
CA GLU A 681 14.49 33.53 -36.78
C GLU A 681 14.36 32.83 -35.42
N TYR A 682 14.26 33.63 -34.36
CA TYR A 682 14.05 33.18 -32.99
C TYR A 682 13.38 34.31 -32.19
N LYS A 683 12.66 33.96 -31.13
CA LYS A 683 12.07 34.94 -30.22
C LYS A 683 13.11 35.37 -29.20
N LEU A 684 13.39 36.67 -29.09
CA LEU A 684 14.31 37.22 -28.09
C LEU A 684 13.53 37.98 -27.01
N LEU A 685 13.79 37.66 -25.75
CA LEU A 685 13.28 38.35 -24.57
C LEU A 685 14.45 38.93 -23.76
N GLU A 686 14.37 40.19 -23.34
CA GLU A 686 15.35 40.83 -22.48
C GLU A 686 14.70 41.13 -21.12
N ARG A 687 15.21 40.56 -20.03
CA ARG A 687 14.80 40.83 -18.65
C ARG A 687 16.00 41.36 -17.85
N LEU A 688 16.26 42.65 -18.02
CA LEU A 688 17.44 43.34 -17.47
C LEU A 688 17.03 44.31 -16.36
N GLY A 689 17.59 44.16 -15.17
CA GLY A 689 17.34 45.06 -14.04
C GLY A 689 16.00 44.84 -13.31
N ASP A 690 15.38 43.68 -13.48
CA ASP A 690 14.04 43.35 -12.94
C ASP A 690 14.05 43.07 -11.42
N GLY A 691 15.22 43.04 -10.78
CA GLY A 691 15.39 42.72 -9.35
C GLY A 691 15.09 41.26 -8.95
N SER A 692 14.41 40.53 -9.83
CA SER A 692 14.10 39.11 -9.70
C SER A 692 15.32 38.23 -10.00
N LYS A 693 15.49 37.15 -9.23
CA LYS A 693 16.58 36.18 -9.45
C LYS A 693 16.42 35.46 -10.80
N PRO A 694 17.51 35.14 -11.52
CA PRO A 694 17.42 34.50 -12.82
C PRO A 694 16.62 33.20 -12.85
N THR A 695 16.70 32.37 -11.80
CA THR A 695 15.91 31.12 -11.73
C THR A 695 14.39 31.37 -11.77
N ALA A 696 13.91 32.44 -11.13
CA ALA A 696 12.49 32.77 -11.10
C ALA A 696 11.99 33.22 -12.48
N ILE A 697 12.78 34.06 -13.16
CA ILE A 697 12.49 34.56 -14.50
C ILE A 697 12.45 33.40 -15.50
N ILE A 698 13.37 32.43 -15.39
CA ILE A 698 13.38 31.24 -16.24
C ILE A 698 12.12 30.40 -16.03
N GLY A 699 11.72 30.19 -14.76
CA GLY A 699 10.51 29.44 -14.42
C GLY A 699 9.23 30.10 -14.94
N GLU A 700 9.07 31.40 -14.73
CA GLU A 700 7.93 32.19 -15.22
C GLU A 700 7.78 32.10 -16.75
N VAL A 701 8.88 32.33 -17.48
CA VAL A 701 8.85 32.33 -18.95
C VAL A 701 8.65 30.93 -19.51
N ALA A 702 9.15 29.89 -18.84
CA ALA A 702 8.90 28.51 -19.22
C ALA A 702 7.43 28.10 -19.04
N ASP A 703 6.78 28.58 -17.98
CA ASP A 703 5.36 28.34 -17.71
C ASP A 703 4.45 29.14 -18.68
N ASP A 704 4.69 30.44 -18.82
CA ASP A 704 3.90 31.35 -19.66
C ASP A 704 3.90 30.95 -21.14
N LEU A 705 5.04 30.45 -21.63
CA LEU A 705 5.19 30.03 -23.02
C LEU A 705 4.99 28.52 -23.21
N ASN A 706 4.64 27.78 -22.15
CA ASN A 706 4.42 26.33 -22.17
C ASN A 706 5.54 25.59 -22.91
N LEU A 707 6.79 25.84 -22.52
CA LEU A 707 7.99 25.35 -23.22
C LEU A 707 8.25 23.88 -22.92
N ASP A 708 8.80 23.15 -23.89
CA ASP A 708 9.00 21.70 -23.77
C ASP A 708 10.36 21.33 -23.15
N LEU A 709 11.36 22.20 -23.27
CA LEU A 709 12.71 21.97 -22.76
C LEU A 709 13.43 23.29 -22.52
N VAL A 710 14.11 23.40 -21.37
CA VAL A 710 15.05 24.49 -21.07
C VAL A 710 16.48 23.97 -21.20
N VAL A 711 17.31 24.63 -22.01
CA VAL A 711 18.72 24.27 -22.18
C VAL A 711 19.58 25.32 -21.47
N LEU A 712 20.39 24.87 -20.51
CA LEU A 712 21.20 25.73 -19.65
C LEU A 712 22.63 25.21 -19.54
N SER A 713 23.59 26.13 -19.47
CA SER A 713 24.97 25.77 -19.14
C SER A 713 25.11 25.52 -17.64
N MET A 714 25.85 24.46 -17.27
CA MET A 714 26.27 24.23 -15.87
C MET A 714 27.11 25.38 -15.32
N GLU A 715 27.72 26.19 -16.19
CA GLU A 715 28.47 27.38 -15.78
C GLU A 715 27.58 28.39 -15.03
N ALA A 716 26.33 28.58 -15.47
CA ALA A 716 25.37 29.48 -14.83
C ALA A 716 25.03 29.03 -13.40
N VAL A 717 25.02 27.71 -13.17
CA VAL A 717 24.80 27.11 -11.85
C VAL A 717 26.05 27.24 -10.98
N HIS A 718 27.22 26.87 -11.51
CA HIS A 718 28.49 26.92 -10.77
C HIS A 718 28.90 28.34 -10.38
N SER A 719 28.63 29.31 -11.25
CA SER A 719 28.87 30.73 -10.99
C SER A 719 27.81 31.37 -10.07
N LYS A 720 26.85 30.58 -9.58
CA LYS A 720 25.75 30.99 -8.69
C LYS A 720 24.80 32.05 -9.27
N HIS A 721 24.81 32.26 -10.59
CA HIS A 721 23.82 33.09 -11.24
C HIS A 721 22.44 32.40 -11.28
N VAL A 722 22.43 31.06 -11.29
CA VAL A 722 21.23 30.24 -11.26
C VAL A 722 21.32 29.23 -10.11
N ASP A 723 20.31 29.19 -9.25
CA ASP A 723 20.25 28.23 -8.15
C ASP A 723 19.68 26.89 -8.65
N ALA A 724 20.50 25.83 -8.60
CA ALA A 724 20.11 24.49 -9.07
C ALA A 724 18.97 23.86 -8.27
N ASN A 725 18.86 24.16 -6.98
CA ASN A 725 17.78 23.62 -6.15
C ASN A 725 16.44 24.23 -6.58
N LEU A 726 16.46 25.52 -6.93
CA LEU A 726 15.30 26.22 -7.45
C LEU A 726 14.98 25.81 -8.91
N LEU A 727 15.97 25.45 -9.74
CA LEU A 727 15.68 24.97 -11.11
C LEU A 727 14.78 23.72 -11.12
N ALA A 728 15.03 22.77 -10.21
CA ALA A 728 14.28 21.52 -10.11
C ALA A 728 12.85 21.71 -9.54
N GLU A 729 12.62 22.81 -8.81
CA GLU A 729 11.34 23.10 -8.16
C GLU A 729 10.45 24.09 -8.95
N PHE A 730 11.06 25.02 -9.71
CA PHE A 730 10.34 26.14 -10.32
C PHE A 730 10.12 26.02 -11.83
N ILE A 731 10.84 25.15 -12.56
CA ILE A 731 10.65 25.00 -14.00
C ILE A 731 9.66 23.85 -14.28
N PRO A 732 8.53 24.11 -14.96
CA PRO A 732 7.48 23.11 -15.19
C PRO A 732 7.86 22.04 -16.22
N CYS A 733 8.94 22.25 -16.99
CA CYS A 733 9.42 21.37 -18.05
C CYS A 733 10.86 20.86 -17.81
N PRO A 734 11.31 19.81 -18.52
CA PRO A 734 12.67 19.30 -18.41
C PRO A 734 13.74 20.38 -18.58
N VAL A 735 14.82 20.27 -17.81
CA VAL A 735 15.99 21.14 -17.89
C VAL A 735 17.20 20.30 -18.31
N MET A 736 17.80 20.63 -19.45
CA MET A 736 19.05 20.03 -19.91
C MET A 736 20.22 20.90 -19.44
N LEU A 737 20.99 20.39 -18.48
CA LEU A 737 22.20 21.03 -17.98
C LEU A 737 23.42 20.48 -18.73
N LEU A 738 24.11 21.36 -19.45
CA LEU A 738 25.29 20.97 -20.23
C LEU A 738 26.56 21.07 -19.38
N PRO A 739 27.38 20.00 -19.32
CA PRO A 739 28.64 20.02 -18.60
C PRO A 739 29.61 21.04 -19.22
N LEU A 740 30.49 21.57 -18.37
CA LEU A 740 31.60 22.45 -18.75
C LEU A 740 32.65 21.73 -19.61
#